data_AF-A0A438ND97-F1
#
_entry.id   AF-A0A438ND97-F1
#
_cell.length_a   1.000
_cell.length_b   1.000
_cell.length_c   1.000
_cell.angle_alpha   90.00
_cell.angle_beta   90.00
_cell.angle_gamma   90.00
#
_symmetry.space_group_name_H-M   'P 1'
#
loop_
_entity.id
_entity.type
_entity.pdbx_description
1 polymer ?
#
loop_
_entity_poly.entity_id
_entity_poly.type
_entity_poly.pdbx_seq_one_letter_code
_entity_poly.pdbx_strand_id
1 'polypeptide(L)'
;MAAGRVKSPSKLAHVVFRTNNYHAMVEYYKLFLGADVSYENDILCFLRYDDEHHRIAIIGLPGTTGKVTESSGLHHTAFSFDTLDDLMLSYTQRKELGIKPSWCVNHGPTTSIYYKDPDGNEIETQVDNFDTADEANQFMASKSFAENPIGTDFDPEELIKRINSGEDHRILKRRVEIGSGAYPCSSCVRREWECVFPGPAQPRQRQAKGKAADVEDRLAQVERLLQEQFERSSAPAAAPAIDNNIVVIPTPEFNDTSDEAQTIPQSLSDGVASKVSRQQIQRPLTTLSSMTASPNQGPDDRSRHNDSVTQTHVDSFPGLTAASDCASLWDGFTRTIAMDMDLETAPIAEGIRDRGVAVPEEIDSEDHGDASYLGICSRAGIDWISQRTNNDDFISSAQKFVTGVNLTLKLPRPPSSIRAPEPDLATAGNWATAFFEESFEHRIGLVRRDQFNSKLHTPWSSSSSDPGWYALRNVVYAIGSRLAFASDQLPSYAVARDTSWGYFENALSVHVELLYLRTDSNAVEALLLMAFYAEAISSPAVEFLLLSNAIRLAQSKGFHRPVAAGIGISEEEIETRCWLWWCLYLFDKILTSRACRSPCINDDDFDLAIPSAPRRQTAASLEFFKCAIQHARLSSLVTRKLYSPRALTVPMTERLNVTSELDNQIQQWWAQLPATFRNRPTPKLFRENPHVDQTQWSYINLAYHGTLCAIHNVITYPWVQSKSNLFQQQKMRTQIEQSSRIVANASRSIASLTQQFEVTPASHVWQAFYYPIVSHINLFLQILQDPRSQSAEADLALMEVVAGSISRIDVATRGDLKFSFARDLANIARNAIHAAKDPISDALPSLSLHGNEMSHDAFCTNSSDIEDSGLLSWESSEWAFQFPALGGVGLID
;
A
#
# COMPACT_ATOMS: atom_id res chain seq x y z
N MET A 1 12.75 21.11 -25.23
CA MET A 1 13.90 20.20 -25.00
C MET A 1 13.40 18.77 -25.09
N ALA A 2 14.12 17.87 -25.76
CA ALA A 2 13.82 16.43 -25.63
C ALA A 2 14.03 16.01 -24.16
N ALA A 3 13.24 15.06 -23.66
CA ALA A 3 13.37 14.58 -22.26
C ALA A 3 14.84 14.21 -21.99
N GLY A 4 15.46 14.94 -21.06
CA GLY A 4 16.91 14.98 -20.94
C GLY A 4 17.49 13.62 -20.59
N ARG A 5 18.34 13.07 -21.45
CA ARG A 5 19.19 11.92 -21.11
C ARG A 5 19.98 12.29 -19.85
N VAL A 6 19.81 11.51 -18.77
CA VAL A 6 20.61 11.64 -17.55
C VAL A 6 22.09 11.66 -17.94
N LYS A 7 22.82 12.66 -17.43
CA LYS A 7 24.23 12.86 -17.77
C LYS A 7 25.03 11.63 -17.36
N SER A 8 25.57 10.91 -18.33
CA SER A 8 26.39 9.72 -18.06
C SER A 8 27.67 10.12 -17.29
N PRO A 9 28.11 9.33 -16.28
CA PRO A 9 29.38 9.55 -15.60
C PRO A 9 30.54 9.39 -16.60
N SER A 10 31.67 10.04 -16.34
CA SER A 10 32.85 10.03 -17.22
C SER A 10 33.63 8.71 -17.19
N LYS A 11 33.70 8.07 -16.01
CA LYS A 11 34.25 6.73 -15.79
C LYS A 11 33.64 6.10 -14.53
N LEU A 12 33.66 4.77 -14.44
CA LEU A 12 33.52 4.09 -13.15
C LEU A 12 34.81 4.37 -12.36
N ALA A 13 34.71 4.86 -11.12
CA ALA A 13 35.87 5.17 -10.30
C ALA A 13 36.44 3.91 -9.64
N HIS A 14 35.71 3.32 -8.69
CA HIS A 14 36.15 2.17 -7.90
C HIS A 14 35.01 1.24 -7.46
N VAL A 15 35.37 0.03 -7.03
CA VAL A 15 34.49 -0.93 -6.35
C VAL A 15 35.01 -1.18 -4.93
N VAL A 16 34.11 -1.26 -3.95
CA VAL A 16 34.44 -1.44 -2.53
C VAL A 16 33.93 -2.80 -2.04
N PHE A 17 34.82 -3.63 -1.50
CA PHE A 17 34.49 -4.90 -0.86
C PHE A 17 34.52 -4.76 0.66
N ARG A 18 33.49 -5.27 1.34
CA ARG A 18 33.52 -5.57 2.77
C ARG A 18 33.88 -7.05 2.96
N THR A 19 34.74 -7.35 3.93
CA THR A 19 35.26 -8.70 4.12
C THR A 19 35.53 -9.00 5.60
N ASN A 20 35.50 -10.28 5.96
CA ASN A 20 36.08 -10.80 7.21
C ASN A 20 37.44 -11.49 6.99
N ASN A 21 37.90 -11.61 5.75
CA ASN A 21 39.18 -12.18 5.33
C ASN A 21 40.17 -11.09 4.86
N TYR A 22 40.19 -9.95 5.55
CA TYR A 22 40.84 -8.69 5.14
C TYR A 22 42.21 -8.85 4.46
N HIS A 23 43.22 -9.39 5.17
CA HIS A 23 44.56 -9.55 4.61
C HIS A 23 44.61 -10.49 3.40
N ALA A 24 43.80 -11.56 3.37
CA ALA A 24 43.78 -12.48 2.24
C ALA A 24 43.19 -11.80 0.98
N MET A 25 42.14 -10.99 1.15
CA MET A 25 41.57 -10.18 0.07
C MET A 25 42.58 -9.15 -0.45
N VAL A 26 43.26 -8.43 0.45
CA VAL A 26 44.26 -7.41 0.07
C VAL A 26 45.41 -8.02 -0.74
N GLU A 27 46.02 -9.11 -0.25
CA GLU A 27 47.12 -9.78 -0.96
C GLU A 27 46.65 -10.43 -2.27
N TYR A 28 45.42 -10.97 -2.31
CA TYR A 28 44.85 -11.50 -3.55
C TYR A 28 44.70 -10.43 -4.63
N TYR A 29 44.09 -9.26 -4.33
CA TYR A 29 43.88 -8.22 -5.34
C TYR A 29 45.19 -7.51 -5.75
N LYS A 30 46.18 -7.39 -4.85
CA LYS A 30 47.55 -6.98 -5.21
C LYS A 30 48.14 -7.89 -6.30
N LEU A 31 48.12 -9.20 -6.09
CA LEU A 31 48.66 -10.19 -7.04
C LEU A 31 47.81 -10.35 -8.31
N PHE A 32 46.48 -10.35 -8.18
CA PHE A 32 45.56 -10.64 -9.29
C PHE A 32 45.53 -9.54 -10.36
N LEU A 33 45.65 -8.28 -9.94
CA LEU A 33 45.61 -7.10 -10.82
C LEU A 33 47.00 -6.49 -11.07
N GLY A 34 48.06 -6.95 -10.37
CA GLY A 34 49.34 -6.25 -10.36
C GLY A 34 49.24 -4.86 -9.71
N ALA A 35 48.44 -4.73 -8.65
CA ALA A 35 48.01 -3.46 -8.10
C ALA A 35 48.98 -2.88 -7.05
N ASP A 36 49.21 -1.58 -7.13
CA ASP A 36 49.88 -0.78 -6.10
C ASP A 36 48.92 -0.42 -4.96
N VAL A 37 49.45 -0.27 -3.76
CA VAL A 37 48.74 0.29 -2.60
C VAL A 37 48.81 1.82 -2.61
N SER A 38 47.66 2.48 -2.69
CA SER A 38 47.53 3.92 -2.47
C SER A 38 47.44 4.28 -0.99
N TYR A 39 46.83 3.40 -0.18
CA TYR A 39 46.69 3.54 1.27
C TYR A 39 46.36 2.16 1.89
N GLU A 40 46.92 1.83 3.04
CA GLU A 40 46.59 0.60 3.79
C GLU A 40 46.72 0.84 5.30
N ASN A 41 45.76 0.33 6.07
CA ASN A 41 45.82 0.20 7.52
C ASN A 41 45.20 -1.17 7.95
N ASP A 42 44.98 -1.39 9.25
CA ASP A 42 44.49 -2.68 9.77
C ASP A 42 43.03 -3.05 9.36
N ILE A 43 42.25 -2.11 8.82
CA ILE A 43 40.84 -2.30 8.46
C ILE A 43 40.45 -1.77 7.06
N LEU A 44 41.33 -1.04 6.38
CA LEU A 44 41.03 -0.35 5.12
C LEU A 44 42.25 -0.32 4.18
N CYS A 45 42.08 -0.82 2.97
CA CYS A 45 43.08 -0.76 1.90
C CYS A 45 42.49 -0.18 0.61
N PHE A 46 43.27 0.64 -0.09
CA PHE A 46 42.98 1.23 -1.39
C PHE A 46 44.04 0.79 -2.40
N LEU A 47 43.62 0.10 -3.46
CA LEU A 47 44.46 -0.49 -4.49
C LEU A 47 44.21 0.16 -5.86
N ARG A 48 45.28 0.46 -6.61
CA ARG A 48 45.24 1.04 -7.96
C ARG A 48 46.10 0.23 -8.93
N TYR A 49 45.78 0.28 -10.21
CA TYR A 49 46.60 -0.32 -11.29
C TYR A 49 46.67 0.58 -12.54
N ASP A 50 46.07 1.78 -12.51
CA ASP A 50 45.99 2.73 -13.62
C ASP A 50 46.04 4.18 -13.13
N ASP A 51 45.45 5.13 -13.89
CA ASP A 51 45.47 6.57 -13.60
C ASP A 51 44.61 7.00 -12.40
N GLU A 52 43.73 6.13 -11.90
CA GLU A 52 42.82 6.46 -10.81
C GLU A 52 43.47 6.31 -9.43
N HIS A 53 43.05 7.15 -8.47
CA HIS A 53 43.58 7.14 -7.11
C HIS A 53 43.42 5.78 -6.40
N HIS A 54 42.36 5.04 -6.73
CA HIS A 54 42.20 3.60 -6.47
C HIS A 54 41.04 3.06 -7.32
N ARG A 55 41.13 1.77 -7.67
CA ARG A 55 40.09 1.01 -8.39
C ARG A 55 39.38 0.00 -7.52
N ILE A 56 40.09 -0.54 -6.53
CA ILE A 56 39.54 -1.47 -5.55
C ILE A 56 39.79 -0.93 -4.15
N ALA A 57 38.76 -0.94 -3.31
CA ALA A 57 38.88 -0.69 -1.89
C ALA A 57 38.41 -1.92 -1.11
N ILE A 58 39.11 -2.26 -0.03
CA ILE A 58 38.82 -3.43 0.79
C ILE A 58 38.68 -2.98 2.24
N ILE A 59 37.56 -3.34 2.87
CA ILE A 59 37.20 -2.95 4.23
C ILE A 59 37.05 -4.21 5.10
N GLY A 60 37.95 -4.37 6.07
CA GLY A 60 37.84 -5.36 7.15
C GLY A 60 36.83 -4.89 8.19
N LEU A 61 35.57 -5.28 8.06
CA LEU A 61 34.49 -4.82 8.95
C LEU A 61 34.12 -5.92 9.97
N PRO A 62 34.31 -5.69 11.29
CA PRO A 62 33.92 -6.64 12.33
C PRO A 62 32.45 -7.04 12.25
N GLY A 63 32.17 -8.34 12.41
CA GLY A 63 30.81 -8.89 12.29
C GLY A 63 30.37 -9.25 10.86
N THR A 64 31.19 -9.00 9.84
CA THR A 64 30.93 -9.49 8.47
C THR A 64 30.93 -11.02 8.45
N THR A 65 29.89 -11.62 7.85
CA THR A 65 29.77 -13.07 7.63
C THR A 65 30.20 -13.43 6.20
N GLY A 66 30.51 -14.72 5.97
CA GLY A 66 30.85 -15.22 4.64
C GLY A 66 29.72 -15.07 3.62
N LYS A 67 30.07 -14.96 2.34
CA LYS A 67 29.12 -14.77 1.23
C LYS A 67 28.13 -15.94 1.12
N VAL A 68 26.83 -15.62 1.08
CA VAL A 68 25.77 -16.59 0.79
C VAL A 68 25.58 -16.66 -0.72
N THR A 69 26.07 -17.73 -1.35
CA THR A 69 26.18 -17.85 -2.82
C THR A 69 24.85 -17.86 -3.58
N GLU A 70 23.75 -18.21 -2.91
CA GLU A 70 22.40 -18.27 -3.51
C GLU A 70 21.60 -16.97 -3.30
N SER A 71 22.17 -15.97 -2.62
CA SER A 71 21.50 -14.68 -2.36
C SER A 71 21.69 -13.68 -3.50
N SER A 72 20.77 -12.73 -3.63
CA SER A 72 20.88 -11.63 -4.59
C SER A 72 22.01 -10.66 -4.23
N GLY A 73 22.81 -10.28 -5.22
CA GLY A 73 23.94 -9.37 -5.02
C GLY A 73 24.76 -9.16 -6.29
N LEU A 74 25.97 -8.63 -6.13
CA LEU A 74 26.94 -8.48 -7.20
C LEU A 74 27.39 -9.86 -7.71
N HIS A 75 27.16 -10.12 -9.00
CA HIS A 75 27.55 -11.37 -9.64
C HIS A 75 29.07 -11.44 -9.82
N HIS A 76 29.62 -10.55 -10.64
CA HIS A 76 31.06 -10.42 -10.89
C HIS A 76 31.50 -8.95 -11.03
N THR A 77 32.82 -8.72 -11.02
CA THR A 77 33.45 -7.49 -11.54
C THR A 77 34.28 -7.83 -12.77
N ALA A 78 34.22 -7.02 -13.84
CA ALA A 78 34.89 -7.29 -15.10
C ALA A 78 36.03 -6.30 -15.38
N PHE A 79 37.17 -6.82 -15.84
CA PHE A 79 38.37 -6.06 -16.22
C PHE A 79 38.73 -6.38 -17.68
N SER A 80 38.72 -5.37 -18.55
CA SER A 80 39.12 -5.52 -19.95
C SER A 80 40.63 -5.36 -20.13
N PHE A 81 41.20 -6.13 -21.06
CA PHE A 81 42.54 -5.97 -21.61
C PHE A 81 42.44 -5.43 -23.05
N ASP A 82 43.42 -4.64 -23.48
CA ASP A 82 43.45 -4.03 -24.83
C ASP A 82 43.64 -5.08 -25.94
N THR A 83 44.37 -6.16 -25.66
CA THR A 83 44.67 -7.22 -26.63
C THR A 83 44.41 -8.62 -26.08
N LEU A 84 44.26 -9.57 -27.02
CA LEU A 84 44.15 -11.00 -26.68
C LEU A 84 45.47 -11.55 -26.11
N ASP A 85 46.62 -11.01 -26.56
CA ASP A 85 47.93 -11.37 -26.02
C ASP A 85 48.03 -11.02 -24.53
N ASP A 86 47.62 -9.79 -24.15
CA ASP A 86 47.70 -9.32 -22.77
C ASP A 86 46.79 -10.14 -21.85
N LEU A 87 45.57 -10.49 -22.31
CA LEU A 87 44.66 -11.37 -21.58
C LEU A 87 45.28 -12.76 -21.34
N MET A 88 45.91 -13.35 -22.36
CA MET A 88 46.54 -14.67 -22.26
C MET A 88 47.85 -14.66 -21.45
N LEU A 89 48.64 -13.59 -21.56
CA LEU A 89 49.83 -13.36 -20.74
C LEU A 89 49.44 -13.25 -19.26
N SER A 90 48.41 -12.45 -18.96
CA SER A 90 47.88 -12.27 -17.61
C SER A 90 47.29 -13.57 -17.04
N TYR A 91 46.61 -14.38 -17.87
CA TYR A 91 46.22 -15.75 -17.50
C TYR A 91 47.43 -16.62 -17.11
N THR A 92 48.49 -16.61 -17.93
CA THR A 92 49.69 -17.43 -17.70
C THR A 92 50.38 -17.04 -16.38
N GLN A 93 50.56 -15.73 -16.16
CA GLN A 93 51.13 -15.20 -14.91
C GLN A 93 50.31 -15.59 -13.67
N ARG A 94 48.97 -15.45 -13.73
CA ARG A 94 48.08 -15.89 -12.64
C ARG A 94 48.20 -17.39 -12.37
N LYS A 95 48.25 -18.21 -13.42
CA LYS A 95 48.42 -19.67 -13.33
C LYS A 95 49.74 -20.05 -12.66
N GLU A 96 50.84 -19.37 -12.97
CA GLU A 96 52.15 -19.57 -12.31
C GLU A 96 52.12 -19.20 -10.83
N LEU A 97 51.36 -18.15 -10.46
CA LEU A 97 51.08 -17.77 -9.07
C LEU A 97 50.04 -18.68 -8.37
N GLY A 98 49.57 -19.74 -9.04
CA GLY A 98 48.60 -20.71 -8.50
C GLY A 98 47.13 -20.28 -8.59
N ILE A 99 46.85 -19.09 -9.13
CA ILE A 99 45.49 -18.58 -9.35
C ILE A 99 44.93 -19.19 -10.63
N LYS A 100 43.94 -20.08 -10.49
CA LYS A 100 43.33 -20.83 -11.61
C LYS A 100 41.93 -20.30 -11.92
N PRO A 101 41.49 -20.31 -13.19
CA PRO A 101 40.15 -19.89 -13.55
C PRO A 101 39.09 -20.89 -13.05
N SER A 102 37.89 -20.39 -12.79
CA SER A 102 36.68 -21.17 -12.55
C SER A 102 35.96 -21.53 -13.86
N TRP A 103 36.03 -20.67 -14.88
CA TRP A 103 35.38 -20.85 -16.17
C TRP A 103 36.07 -20.00 -17.25
N CYS A 104 36.12 -20.50 -18.49
CA CYS A 104 36.70 -19.81 -19.66
C CYS A 104 35.70 -19.92 -20.81
N VAL A 105 35.24 -18.80 -21.34
CA VAL A 105 34.12 -18.74 -22.29
C VAL A 105 34.28 -17.59 -23.28
N ASN A 106 33.98 -17.86 -24.56
CA ASN A 106 33.78 -16.82 -25.55
C ASN A 106 32.28 -16.53 -25.62
N HIS A 107 31.85 -15.43 -24.99
CA HIS A 107 30.46 -14.98 -24.97
C HIS A 107 29.98 -14.56 -26.37
N GLY A 108 30.88 -14.09 -27.23
CA GLY A 108 30.56 -13.57 -28.57
C GLY A 108 30.98 -12.11 -28.73
N PRO A 109 30.39 -11.16 -27.98
CA PRO A 109 30.96 -9.80 -27.88
C PRO A 109 32.36 -9.80 -27.24
N THR A 110 32.61 -10.68 -26.27
CA THR A 110 33.87 -10.75 -25.51
C THR A 110 34.41 -12.18 -25.40
N THR A 111 35.73 -12.30 -25.22
CA THR A 111 36.42 -13.53 -24.82
C THR A 111 36.86 -13.38 -23.38
N SER A 112 36.36 -14.24 -22.49
CA SER A 112 36.34 -14.00 -21.05
C SER A 112 36.87 -15.19 -20.23
N ILE A 113 37.56 -14.87 -19.14
CA ILE A 113 38.08 -15.83 -18.15
C ILE A 113 37.61 -15.39 -16.78
N TYR A 114 36.93 -16.29 -16.06
CA TYR A 114 36.40 -16.07 -14.72
C TYR A 114 37.31 -16.69 -13.65
N TYR A 115 37.41 -16.00 -12.52
CA TYR A 115 38.14 -16.40 -11.32
C TYR A 115 37.27 -16.17 -10.07
N LYS A 116 37.76 -16.59 -8.89
CA LYS A 116 37.13 -16.27 -7.60
C LYS A 116 38.16 -15.71 -6.62
N ASP A 117 37.80 -14.63 -5.94
CA ASP A 117 38.58 -14.11 -4.81
C ASP A 117 38.35 -14.95 -3.53
N PRO A 118 39.11 -14.70 -2.43
CA PRO A 118 38.98 -15.45 -1.17
C PRO A 118 37.60 -15.45 -0.53
N ASP A 119 36.75 -14.44 -0.81
CA ASP A 119 35.37 -14.36 -0.32
C ASP A 119 34.35 -15.01 -1.28
N GLY A 120 34.80 -15.52 -2.42
CA GLY A 120 33.95 -16.13 -3.44
C GLY A 120 33.22 -15.12 -4.33
N ASN A 121 33.74 -13.89 -4.46
CA ASN A 121 33.29 -12.99 -5.53
C ASN A 121 33.91 -13.41 -6.85
N GLU A 122 33.10 -13.38 -7.90
CA GLU A 122 33.58 -13.73 -9.23
C GLU A 122 34.25 -12.51 -9.87
N ILE A 123 35.37 -12.75 -10.54
CA ILE A 123 36.11 -11.74 -11.28
C ILE A 123 36.22 -12.22 -12.70
N GLU A 124 35.77 -11.39 -13.64
CA GLU A 124 35.92 -11.60 -15.08
C GLU A 124 37.12 -10.80 -15.58
N THR A 125 37.94 -11.43 -16.41
CA THR A 125 38.95 -10.75 -17.22
C THR A 125 38.68 -11.05 -18.68
N GLN A 126 38.60 -10.02 -19.52
CA GLN A 126 38.08 -10.15 -20.88
C GLN A 126 38.87 -9.33 -21.91
N VAL A 127 38.60 -9.61 -23.19
CA VAL A 127 38.95 -8.74 -24.32
C VAL A 127 37.74 -8.64 -25.26
N ASP A 128 37.51 -7.47 -25.85
CA ASP A 128 36.47 -7.27 -26.85
C ASP A 128 36.80 -8.02 -28.15
N ASN A 129 35.83 -8.78 -28.67
CA ASN A 129 36.00 -9.55 -29.91
C ASN A 129 35.86 -8.71 -31.18
N PHE A 130 35.24 -7.53 -31.06
CA PHE A 130 34.98 -6.58 -32.14
C PHE A 130 35.88 -5.34 -32.02
N ASP A 131 36.05 -4.60 -33.12
CA ASP A 131 36.94 -3.42 -33.13
C ASP A 131 36.18 -2.17 -32.61
N THR A 132 34.84 -2.22 -32.49
CA THR A 132 34.01 -1.16 -31.89
C THR A 132 32.83 -1.70 -31.07
N ALA A 133 32.35 -0.90 -30.10
CA ALA A 133 31.16 -1.22 -29.32
C ALA A 133 29.89 -1.33 -30.18
N ASP A 134 29.79 -0.58 -31.28
CA ASP A 134 28.63 -0.65 -32.19
C ASP A 134 28.58 -1.97 -32.99
N GLU A 135 29.73 -2.56 -33.32
CA GLU A 135 29.80 -3.91 -33.89
C GLU A 135 29.39 -4.97 -32.87
N ALA A 136 29.86 -4.86 -31.61
CA ALA A 136 29.43 -5.73 -30.53
C ALA A 136 27.93 -5.64 -30.26
N ASN A 137 27.35 -4.42 -30.29
CA ASN A 137 25.91 -4.19 -30.19
C ASN A 137 25.12 -4.83 -31.35
N GLN A 138 25.63 -4.73 -32.58
CA GLN A 138 25.04 -5.41 -33.74
C GLN A 138 25.09 -6.93 -33.62
N PHE A 139 26.19 -7.49 -33.08
CA PHE A 139 26.29 -8.91 -32.81
C PHE A 139 25.32 -9.36 -31.71
N MET A 140 25.19 -8.61 -30.62
CA MET A 140 24.21 -8.90 -29.55
C MET A 140 22.76 -8.78 -30.01
N ALA A 141 22.47 -7.93 -30.99
CA ALA A 141 21.16 -7.86 -31.66
C ALA A 141 20.91 -9.00 -32.67
N SER A 142 21.89 -9.87 -32.92
CA SER A 142 21.80 -10.93 -33.93
C SER A 142 21.10 -12.19 -33.43
N LYS A 143 20.58 -12.98 -34.39
CA LYS A 143 19.99 -14.30 -34.12
C LYS A 143 20.99 -15.28 -33.49
N SER A 144 22.27 -15.17 -33.80
CA SER A 144 23.34 -16.01 -33.26
C SER A 144 23.57 -15.75 -31.76
N PHE A 145 23.52 -14.49 -31.31
CA PHE A 145 23.57 -14.19 -29.88
C PHE A 145 22.28 -14.62 -29.16
N ALA A 146 21.12 -14.44 -29.79
CA ALA A 146 19.85 -14.90 -29.22
C ALA A 146 19.74 -16.43 -29.08
N GLU A 147 20.39 -17.21 -29.96
CA GLU A 147 20.42 -18.68 -29.89
C GLU A 147 21.38 -19.23 -28.83
N ASN A 148 22.48 -18.51 -28.55
CA ASN A 148 23.37 -18.83 -27.44
C ASN A 148 23.93 -17.54 -26.81
N PRO A 149 23.24 -16.96 -25.80
CA PRO A 149 23.74 -15.76 -25.11
C PRO A 149 24.81 -16.08 -24.06
N ILE A 150 24.96 -17.37 -23.67
CA ILE A 150 25.95 -17.80 -22.68
C ILE A 150 27.34 -17.90 -23.32
N GLY A 151 27.42 -18.29 -24.59
CA GLY A 151 28.68 -18.44 -25.31
C GLY A 151 29.20 -19.87 -25.37
N THR A 152 30.47 -20.02 -25.75
CA THR A 152 31.12 -21.31 -25.99
C THR A 152 32.41 -21.41 -25.17
N ASP A 153 32.55 -22.48 -24.37
CA ASP A 153 33.77 -22.75 -23.60
C ASP A 153 35.01 -22.81 -24.52
N PHE A 154 36.16 -22.32 -24.04
CA PHE A 154 37.45 -22.50 -24.69
C PHE A 154 38.54 -22.93 -23.70
N ASP A 155 39.60 -23.54 -24.21
CA ASP A 155 40.81 -23.85 -23.43
C ASP A 155 41.86 -22.75 -23.66
N PRO A 156 42.25 -21.97 -22.63
CA PRO A 156 43.30 -20.96 -22.74
C PRO A 156 44.63 -21.53 -23.22
N GLU A 157 44.99 -22.77 -22.88
CA GLU A 157 46.25 -23.39 -23.29
C GLU A 157 46.28 -23.64 -24.81
N GLU A 158 45.14 -24.02 -25.39
CA GLU A 158 45.00 -24.19 -26.83
C GLU A 158 44.96 -22.85 -27.55
N LEU A 159 44.32 -21.84 -26.96
CA LEU A 159 44.31 -20.47 -27.50
C LEU A 159 45.73 -19.89 -27.54
N ILE A 160 46.52 -20.06 -26.47
CA ILE A 160 47.94 -19.67 -26.39
C ILE A 160 48.78 -20.36 -27.47
N LYS A 161 48.57 -21.67 -27.73
CA LYS A 161 49.29 -22.36 -28.83
C LYS A 161 48.97 -21.76 -30.20
N ARG A 162 47.71 -21.39 -30.45
CA ARG A 162 47.27 -20.81 -31.72
C ARG A 162 47.78 -19.38 -31.92
N ILE A 163 47.81 -18.56 -30.88
CA ILE A 163 48.49 -17.24 -30.87
C ILE A 163 49.98 -17.42 -31.22
N ASN A 164 50.69 -18.31 -30.50
CA ASN A 164 52.11 -18.57 -30.74
C ASN A 164 52.42 -19.17 -32.13
N SER A 165 51.42 -19.73 -32.82
CA SER A 165 51.55 -20.19 -34.22
C SER A 165 51.36 -19.08 -35.26
N GLY A 166 50.99 -17.87 -34.82
CA GLY A 166 50.75 -16.71 -35.69
C GLY A 166 49.36 -16.67 -36.32
N GLU A 167 48.34 -17.28 -35.71
CA GLU A 167 46.97 -17.24 -36.22
C GLU A 167 46.31 -15.87 -35.94
N ASP A 168 45.58 -15.33 -36.92
CA ASP A 168 44.97 -13.99 -36.85
C ASP A 168 43.97 -13.87 -35.68
N HIS A 169 44.15 -12.87 -34.82
CA HIS A 169 43.30 -12.63 -33.65
C HIS A 169 41.82 -12.44 -33.98
N ARG A 170 41.46 -11.96 -35.18
CA ARG A 170 40.06 -11.88 -35.64
C ARG A 170 39.42 -13.25 -35.87
N ILE A 171 40.23 -14.27 -36.16
CA ILE A 171 39.79 -15.67 -36.24
C ILE A 171 39.73 -16.26 -34.83
N LEU A 172 40.72 -15.98 -33.98
CA LEU A 172 40.78 -16.50 -32.61
C LEU A 172 39.66 -15.95 -31.70
N LYS A 173 39.34 -14.66 -31.81
CA LYS A 173 38.26 -13.98 -31.07
C LYS A 173 36.86 -14.37 -31.59
N ARG A 174 36.73 -14.97 -32.77
CA ARG A 174 35.42 -15.36 -33.32
C ARG A 174 34.84 -16.54 -32.55
N ARG A 175 33.67 -16.32 -31.92
CA ARG A 175 32.92 -17.38 -31.26
C ARG A 175 32.59 -18.53 -32.21
N VAL A 176 32.79 -19.75 -31.73
CA VAL A 176 32.35 -20.97 -32.43
C VAL A 176 30.87 -21.20 -32.13
N GLU A 177 30.04 -21.09 -33.17
CA GLU A 177 28.58 -21.30 -33.06
C GLU A 177 28.25 -22.79 -32.96
N ILE A 178 27.68 -23.22 -31.82
CA ILE A 178 27.24 -24.60 -31.60
C ILE A 178 25.88 -24.81 -32.28
N GLY A 179 25.89 -24.98 -33.61
CA GLY A 179 24.67 -25.00 -34.44
C GLY A 179 24.39 -26.27 -35.25
N SER A 180 25.21 -27.33 -35.13
CA SER A 180 25.12 -28.52 -36.00
C SER A 180 24.60 -29.81 -35.34
N GLY A 181 24.36 -29.82 -34.02
CA GLY A 181 23.89 -31.01 -33.30
C GLY A 181 24.86 -32.20 -33.28
N ALA A 182 26.12 -32.00 -33.70
CA ALA A 182 27.09 -33.09 -33.82
C ALA A 182 27.81 -33.46 -32.51
N TYR A 183 27.79 -32.57 -31.50
CA TYR A 183 28.47 -32.77 -30.22
C TYR A 183 27.65 -32.20 -29.05
N PRO A 184 27.55 -32.89 -27.90
CA PRO A 184 26.93 -32.35 -26.69
C PRO A 184 27.77 -31.20 -26.13
N CYS A 185 27.13 -30.17 -25.56
CA CYS A 185 27.85 -29.05 -24.96
C CYS A 185 28.60 -29.47 -23.68
N SER A 186 29.69 -28.77 -23.36
CA SER A 186 30.55 -29.04 -22.21
C SER A 186 29.78 -29.11 -20.88
N SER A 187 28.74 -28.28 -20.71
CA SER A 187 27.88 -28.28 -19.52
C SER A 187 27.04 -29.56 -19.41
N CYS A 188 26.42 -30.03 -20.49
CA CYS A 188 25.69 -31.30 -20.52
C CYS A 188 26.62 -32.49 -20.28
N VAL A 189 27.81 -32.50 -20.88
CA VAL A 189 28.85 -33.53 -20.63
C VAL A 189 29.29 -33.53 -19.16
N ARG A 190 29.50 -32.36 -18.56
CA ARG A 190 29.96 -32.21 -17.16
C ARG A 190 28.86 -32.54 -16.12
N ARG A 191 27.59 -32.53 -16.51
CA ARG A 191 26.42 -32.78 -15.64
C ARG A 191 25.72 -34.11 -15.89
N GLU A 192 26.21 -34.94 -16.81
CA GLU A 192 25.57 -36.18 -17.27
C GLU A 192 24.12 -35.96 -17.78
N TRP A 193 23.88 -34.83 -18.44
CA TRP A 193 22.56 -34.47 -18.98
C TRP A 193 22.47 -34.72 -20.49
N GLU A 194 21.31 -35.18 -20.96
CA GLU A 194 21.04 -35.32 -22.39
C GLU A 194 20.99 -33.93 -23.06
N CYS A 195 21.85 -33.72 -24.07
CA CYS A 195 22.00 -32.42 -24.72
C CYS A 195 20.96 -32.26 -25.85
N VAL A 196 19.72 -31.95 -25.47
CA VAL A 196 18.60 -31.77 -26.41
C VAL A 196 18.50 -30.32 -26.88
N PHE A 197 18.69 -30.10 -28.18
CA PHE A 197 18.47 -28.80 -28.83
C PHE A 197 17.06 -28.76 -29.46
N PRO A 198 16.05 -28.13 -28.81
CA PRO A 198 14.78 -27.88 -29.48
C PRO A 198 14.99 -26.87 -30.61
N GLY A 199 14.82 -27.32 -31.86
CA GLY A 199 14.92 -26.44 -33.03
C GLY A 199 13.89 -25.30 -32.97
N PRO A 200 14.16 -24.16 -33.65
CA PRO A 200 13.29 -22.99 -33.58
C PRO A 200 11.87 -23.34 -34.06
N ALA A 201 10.87 -23.05 -33.23
CA ALA A 201 9.48 -23.27 -33.56
C ALA A 201 9.12 -22.52 -34.85
N GLN A 202 8.72 -23.25 -35.90
CA GLN A 202 8.37 -22.63 -37.17
C GLN A 202 7.21 -21.65 -36.99
N PRO A 203 7.28 -20.43 -37.58
CA PRO A 203 6.12 -19.56 -37.66
C PRO A 203 4.98 -20.30 -38.38
N ARG A 204 3.80 -20.37 -37.74
CA ARG A 204 2.60 -20.97 -38.33
C ARG A 204 2.24 -20.21 -39.61
N GLN A 205 2.65 -20.72 -40.77
CA GLN A 205 2.15 -20.25 -42.06
C GLN A 205 0.63 -20.44 -42.07
N ARG A 206 -0.12 -19.33 -42.20
CA ARG A 206 -1.53 -19.38 -42.59
C ARG A 206 -1.61 -19.85 -44.05
N GLN A 207 -1.63 -21.16 -44.27
CA GLN A 207 -2.10 -21.70 -45.55
C GLN A 207 -3.59 -21.37 -45.66
N ALA A 208 -3.95 -20.57 -46.66
CA ALA A 208 -5.33 -20.43 -47.10
C ALA A 208 -5.75 -21.75 -47.79
N LYS A 209 -6.34 -22.68 -47.03
CA LYS A 209 -7.03 -23.86 -47.54
C LYS A 209 -8.53 -23.71 -47.34
N GLY A 210 -9.30 -24.15 -48.34
CA GLY A 210 -10.70 -23.78 -48.51
C GLY A 210 -11.62 -24.27 -47.39
N LYS A 211 -12.51 -23.39 -46.92
CA LYS A 211 -13.52 -23.64 -45.87
C LYS A 211 -14.63 -24.66 -46.25
N ALA A 212 -14.58 -25.29 -47.42
CA ALA A 212 -15.61 -26.24 -47.85
C ALA A 212 -15.41 -27.64 -47.27
N ALA A 213 -14.24 -28.24 -47.48
CA ALA A 213 -13.96 -29.63 -47.09
C ALA A 213 -14.03 -29.87 -45.56
N ASP A 214 -13.56 -28.93 -44.74
CA ASP A 214 -13.67 -29.04 -43.26
C ASP A 214 -15.13 -29.06 -42.78
N VAL A 215 -16.05 -28.42 -43.50
CA VAL A 215 -17.48 -28.44 -43.16
C VAL A 215 -18.13 -29.75 -43.59
N GLU A 216 -17.78 -30.27 -44.77
CA GLU A 216 -18.31 -31.55 -45.29
C GLU A 216 -17.87 -32.74 -44.42
N ASP A 217 -16.59 -32.84 -44.06
CA ASP A 217 -16.08 -33.91 -43.17
C ASP A 217 -16.73 -33.86 -41.78
N ARG A 218 -16.94 -32.65 -41.24
CA ARG A 218 -17.59 -32.45 -39.93
C ARG A 218 -19.09 -32.73 -39.99
N LEU A 219 -19.77 -32.43 -41.10
CA LEU A 219 -21.17 -32.80 -41.30
C LEU A 219 -21.31 -34.32 -41.34
N ALA A 220 -20.48 -35.00 -42.14
CA ALA A 220 -20.45 -36.47 -42.24
C ALA A 220 -20.05 -37.16 -40.92
N GLN A 221 -19.30 -36.49 -40.04
CA GLN A 221 -19.03 -36.99 -38.68
C GLN A 221 -20.25 -36.84 -37.76
N VAL A 222 -20.97 -35.72 -37.82
CA VAL A 222 -22.20 -35.50 -37.04
C VAL A 222 -23.33 -36.41 -37.50
N GLU A 223 -23.51 -36.62 -38.81
CA GLU A 223 -24.49 -37.56 -39.36
C GLU A 223 -24.26 -38.99 -38.88
N ARG A 224 -23.00 -39.48 -38.89
CA ARG A 224 -22.65 -40.81 -38.33
C ARG A 224 -22.98 -40.94 -36.85
N LEU A 225 -22.66 -39.93 -36.04
CA LEU A 225 -22.95 -39.95 -34.59
C LEU A 225 -24.45 -39.95 -34.30
N LEU A 226 -25.24 -39.21 -35.10
CA LEU A 226 -26.70 -39.23 -35.01
C LEU A 226 -27.27 -40.59 -35.45
N GLN A 227 -26.71 -41.22 -36.49
CA GLN A 227 -27.09 -42.55 -36.95
C GLN A 227 -26.87 -43.61 -35.84
N GLU A 228 -25.67 -43.64 -35.24
CA GLU A 228 -25.33 -44.55 -34.14
C GLU A 228 -26.23 -44.34 -32.90
N GLN A 229 -26.62 -43.09 -32.62
CA GLN A 229 -27.52 -42.77 -31.51
C GLN A 229 -28.97 -43.19 -31.79
N PHE A 230 -29.41 -43.14 -33.05
CA PHE A 230 -30.74 -43.62 -33.47
C PHE A 230 -30.84 -45.16 -33.44
N GLU A 231 -29.78 -45.85 -33.85
CA GLU A 231 -29.67 -47.32 -33.77
C GLU A 231 -29.64 -47.83 -32.32
N ARG A 232 -28.95 -47.12 -31.41
CA ARG A 232 -29.02 -47.42 -29.96
C ARG A 232 -30.38 -47.17 -29.33
N SER A 233 -31.24 -46.36 -29.96
CA SER A 233 -32.56 -45.99 -29.42
C SER A 233 -33.70 -46.90 -29.89
N SER A 234 -33.42 -47.92 -30.72
CA SER A 234 -34.45 -48.71 -31.42
C SER A 234 -34.37 -50.24 -31.22
N ALA A 235 -33.58 -50.71 -30.26
CA ALA A 235 -33.52 -52.13 -29.89
C ALA A 235 -34.51 -52.50 -28.75
N PRO A 236 -35.36 -53.54 -28.90
CA PRO A 236 -36.32 -53.95 -27.88
C PRO A 236 -35.69 -54.77 -26.74
N ALA A 237 -36.23 -54.61 -25.53
CA ALA A 237 -35.71 -55.25 -24.31
C ALA A 237 -36.05 -56.75 -24.21
N ALA A 238 -35.07 -57.54 -23.76
CA ALA A 238 -35.26 -58.90 -23.28
C ALA A 238 -34.85 -58.98 -21.79
N ALA A 239 -35.67 -59.67 -20.97
CA ALA A 239 -35.59 -59.60 -19.51
C ALA A 239 -34.42 -60.41 -18.90
N PRO A 240 -33.82 -59.96 -17.78
CA PRO A 240 -32.84 -60.74 -17.02
C PRO A 240 -33.51 -61.71 -16.04
N ALA A 241 -32.85 -62.83 -15.78
CA ALA A 241 -33.22 -63.77 -14.72
C ALA A 241 -32.67 -63.34 -13.34
N ILE A 242 -33.34 -63.79 -12.29
CA ILE A 242 -33.08 -63.47 -10.88
C ILE A 242 -32.06 -64.46 -10.28
N ASP A 243 -31.10 -63.98 -9.47
CA ASP A 243 -30.86 -64.60 -8.17
C ASP A 243 -30.37 -63.57 -7.12
N ASN A 244 -30.47 -63.94 -5.84
CA ASN A 244 -30.73 -63.05 -4.72
C ASN A 244 -29.53 -62.87 -3.79
N ASN A 245 -29.41 -61.68 -3.18
CA ASN A 245 -29.36 -61.51 -1.71
C ASN A 245 -29.13 -60.05 -1.29
N ILE A 246 -30.21 -59.31 -1.02
CA ILE A 246 -30.20 -58.14 -0.12
C ILE A 246 -31.44 -58.22 0.76
N VAL A 247 -31.26 -58.05 2.07
CA VAL A 247 -32.37 -57.94 3.04
C VAL A 247 -32.79 -56.47 3.14
N VAL A 248 -34.05 -56.21 2.82
CA VAL A 248 -34.80 -54.93 2.95
C VAL A 248 -35.60 -55.01 4.29
N ILE A 249 -36.21 -54.00 4.93
CA ILE A 249 -36.98 -52.77 4.60
C ILE A 249 -37.04 -51.92 5.91
N PRO A 250 -37.84 -50.82 6.10
CA PRO A 250 -38.71 -50.05 5.18
C PRO A 250 -38.66 -48.50 5.27
N THR A 251 -39.09 -47.85 4.18
CA THR A 251 -39.84 -46.58 4.19
C THR A 251 -41.36 -46.84 4.28
N PRO A 252 -42.19 -45.83 4.58
CA PRO A 252 -43.56 -45.78 4.06
C PRO A 252 -43.82 -44.56 3.17
N GLU A 253 -44.69 -44.74 2.18
CA GLU A 253 -45.01 -43.76 1.14
C GLU A 253 -46.29 -42.94 1.43
N PHE A 254 -46.55 -42.01 0.51
CA PHE A 254 -47.73 -41.13 0.41
C PHE A 254 -49.07 -41.88 0.28
N ASN A 255 -50.18 -41.14 0.47
CA ASN A 255 -51.37 -41.36 -0.38
C ASN A 255 -52.18 -40.07 -0.60
N ASP A 256 -52.92 -40.02 -1.72
CA ASP A 256 -53.74 -38.91 -2.21
C ASP A 256 -55.01 -38.60 -1.37
N THR A 257 -55.60 -37.38 -1.51
CA THR A 257 -56.90 -37.15 -2.21
C THR A 257 -57.55 -35.76 -1.98
N SER A 258 -58.08 -35.19 -3.09
CA SER A 258 -59.31 -34.37 -3.30
C SER A 258 -59.76 -33.18 -2.41
N ASP A 259 -60.09 -32.08 -3.11
CA ASP A 259 -61.32 -31.23 -3.04
C ASP A 259 -61.63 -30.19 -1.94
N GLU A 260 -61.97 -29.00 -2.47
CA GLU A 260 -62.99 -27.98 -2.12
C GLU A 260 -63.14 -27.29 -0.72
N ALA A 261 -63.19 -25.95 -0.81
CA ALA A 261 -64.11 -24.99 -0.17
C ALA A 261 -64.11 -24.73 1.37
N GLN A 262 -63.70 -23.49 1.71
CA GLN A 262 -64.34 -22.54 2.65
C GLN A 262 -65.16 -23.06 3.87
N THR A 263 -64.76 -22.68 5.11
CA THR A 263 -65.42 -21.62 5.92
C THR A 263 -64.85 -21.46 7.35
N ILE A 264 -65.04 -20.26 7.91
CA ILE A 264 -64.85 -19.81 9.31
C ILE A 264 -66.27 -19.79 9.93
N PRO A 265 -66.58 -20.22 11.20
CA PRO A 265 -66.30 -19.37 12.39
C PRO A 265 -66.25 -20.03 13.80
N GLN A 266 -65.92 -19.20 14.80
CA GLN A 266 -66.47 -19.02 16.18
C GLN A 266 -67.14 -20.21 16.94
N SER A 267 -67.16 -20.31 18.29
CA SER A 267 -66.45 -19.67 19.42
C SER A 267 -67.07 -20.16 20.74
N LEU A 268 -66.30 -20.27 21.85
CA LEU A 268 -66.79 -20.24 23.26
C LEU A 268 -67.69 -21.42 23.72
N SER A 269 -67.83 -21.82 25.00
CA SER A 269 -67.22 -21.40 26.29
C SER A 269 -67.25 -22.55 27.33
N ASP A 270 -66.66 -22.31 28.50
CA ASP A 270 -66.89 -22.98 29.80
C ASP A 270 -66.37 -24.43 29.99
N GLY A 271 -65.72 -24.81 31.10
CA GLY A 271 -65.23 -24.03 32.25
C GLY A 271 -64.85 -24.94 33.43
N VAL A 272 -63.88 -24.52 34.26
CA VAL A 272 -63.85 -24.55 35.75
C VAL A 272 -62.47 -24.05 36.26
N ALA A 273 -62.47 -23.35 37.40
CA ALA A 273 -61.36 -22.56 37.98
C ALA A 273 -60.31 -23.41 38.76
N SER A 274 -59.17 -22.91 39.29
CA SER A 274 -58.97 -21.60 39.94
C SER A 274 -57.50 -21.19 40.30
N LYS A 275 -57.23 -19.85 40.29
CA LYS A 275 -56.29 -19.03 41.14
C LYS A 275 -54.77 -19.39 41.14
N VAL A 276 -53.76 -18.48 41.21
CA VAL A 276 -53.55 -17.12 41.81
C VAL A 276 -52.60 -16.23 40.94
N SER A 277 -52.54 -14.90 41.23
CA SER A 277 -51.90 -13.78 40.49
C SER A 277 -50.37 -13.57 40.54
N ARG A 278 -49.90 -12.70 39.63
CA ARG A 278 -48.62 -11.95 39.54
C ARG A 278 -48.05 -11.39 40.87
N GLN A 279 -46.71 -11.32 40.99
CA GLN A 279 -45.96 -10.04 41.12
C GLN A 279 -44.42 -10.18 40.91
N GLN A 280 -43.72 -9.03 40.91
CA GLN A 280 -42.29 -8.81 40.60
C GLN A 280 -41.34 -9.32 41.71
N ILE A 281 -40.01 -9.40 41.44
CA ILE A 281 -38.94 -8.58 42.10
C ILE A 281 -37.50 -9.00 41.72
N GLN A 282 -36.66 -7.97 41.55
CA GLN A 282 -35.18 -7.78 41.57
C GLN A 282 -34.15 -8.95 41.53
N ARG A 283 -33.01 -8.65 40.87
CA ARG A 283 -31.70 -9.28 41.07
C ARG A 283 -31.13 -8.93 42.48
N PRO A 284 -30.46 -9.85 43.19
CA PRO A 284 -29.65 -9.52 44.36
C PRO A 284 -28.17 -9.26 44.02
N LEU A 285 -27.58 -8.27 44.70
CA LEU A 285 -26.14 -8.24 45.00
C LEU A 285 -25.89 -8.87 46.38
N THR A 286 -24.77 -9.55 46.56
CA THR A 286 -24.01 -9.66 47.83
C THR A 286 -22.54 -9.89 47.44
N THR A 287 -21.55 -9.07 47.81
CA THR A 287 -21.00 -8.72 49.14
C THR A 287 -20.61 -9.91 50.01
N LEU A 288 -19.33 -9.95 50.40
CA LEU A 288 -18.75 -10.93 51.31
C LEU A 288 -17.74 -10.19 52.21
N SER A 289 -18.08 -10.02 53.49
CA SER A 289 -17.21 -9.42 54.50
C SER A 289 -17.23 -10.22 55.81
N SER A 290 -16.04 -10.69 56.19
CA SER A 290 -15.52 -10.98 57.54
C SER A 290 -16.40 -11.66 58.60
N MET A 291 -15.83 -12.69 59.26
CA MET A 291 -15.89 -12.81 60.73
C MET A 291 -14.49 -13.02 61.34
N THR A 292 -14.38 -12.54 62.57
CA THR A 292 -13.18 -12.17 63.34
C THR A 292 -12.44 -13.31 64.06
N ALA A 293 -11.13 -13.12 64.30
CA ALA A 293 -10.47 -13.54 65.55
C ALA A 293 -9.25 -12.66 65.89
N SER A 294 -9.17 -12.20 67.15
CA SER A 294 -8.07 -11.50 67.85
C SER A 294 -8.02 -12.09 69.29
N PRO A 295 -7.10 -11.72 70.23
CA PRO A 295 -6.02 -10.70 70.19
C PRO A 295 -4.65 -11.15 70.80
N ASN A 296 -3.60 -10.31 70.70
CA ASN A 296 -3.00 -9.64 71.89
C ASN A 296 -1.82 -8.66 71.62
N GLN A 297 -1.87 -7.54 72.36
CA GLN A 297 -0.77 -6.69 72.88
C GLN A 297 0.08 -5.80 71.92
N GLY A 298 0.08 -4.49 72.22
CA GLY A 298 0.94 -3.43 71.63
C GLY A 298 2.14 -3.08 72.56
N PRO A 299 2.55 -1.79 72.76
CA PRO A 299 1.88 -0.51 72.45
C PRO A 299 2.75 0.58 71.75
N ASP A 300 2.13 1.73 71.46
CA ASP A 300 2.63 3.13 71.38
C ASP A 300 4.04 3.48 70.84
N ASP A 301 4.14 4.47 69.93
CA ASP A 301 4.20 5.91 70.31
C ASP A 301 4.08 6.86 69.07
N ARG A 302 4.25 8.17 69.27
CA ARG A 302 3.78 9.29 68.44
C ARG A 302 4.84 9.92 67.51
N SER A 303 4.31 10.65 66.53
CA SER A 303 4.73 12.00 66.09
C SER A 303 5.60 12.22 64.83
N ARG A 304 5.10 13.18 64.02
CA ARG A 304 5.76 14.27 63.25
C ARG A 304 6.87 14.00 62.21
N HIS A 305 6.58 14.63 61.06
CA HIS A 305 7.49 15.34 60.12
C HIS A 305 8.28 14.56 59.05
N ASN A 306 8.00 15.00 57.82
CA ASN A 306 8.87 15.29 56.67
C ASN A 306 9.89 14.28 56.10
N ASP A 307 9.93 14.36 54.77
CA ASP A 307 11.01 14.08 53.83
C ASP A 307 11.29 12.64 53.36
N SER A 308 11.40 12.54 52.03
CA SER A 308 11.82 11.39 51.21
C SER A 308 11.02 10.09 51.35
N VAL A 309 10.19 9.79 50.33
CA VAL A 309 9.78 8.41 50.03
C VAL A 309 10.64 7.89 48.89
N THR A 310 11.38 6.85 49.21
CA THR A 310 12.25 6.04 48.35
C THR A 310 11.50 5.44 47.16
N GLN A 311 12.23 5.27 46.05
CA GLN A 311 11.79 4.40 44.95
C GLN A 311 11.57 2.97 45.47
N THR A 312 10.32 2.51 45.52
CA THR A 312 10.04 1.07 45.57
C THR A 312 10.20 0.51 44.16
N HIS A 313 11.20 -0.36 43.99
CA HIS A 313 11.36 -1.17 42.79
C HIS A 313 10.04 -1.87 42.46
N VAL A 314 9.53 -1.65 41.25
CA VAL A 314 8.59 -2.57 40.60
C VAL A 314 9.45 -3.57 39.85
N ASP A 315 9.29 -4.85 40.16
CA ASP A 315 10.10 -5.91 39.56
C ASP A 315 9.97 -5.91 38.04
N SER A 316 11.12 -5.94 37.37
CA SER A 316 11.22 -5.80 35.92
C SER A 316 10.77 -7.08 35.22
N PHE A 317 10.00 -6.95 34.12
CA PHE A 317 9.72 -8.04 33.21
C PHE A 317 11.04 -8.67 32.71
N PRO A 318 11.33 -9.96 33.01
CA PRO A 318 12.55 -10.59 32.56
C PRO A 318 12.40 -11.05 31.10
N GLY A 319 12.90 -10.27 30.14
CA GLY A 319 12.98 -10.74 28.75
C GLY A 319 13.23 -9.69 27.65
N LEU A 320 12.97 -8.40 27.88
CA LEU A 320 13.04 -7.35 26.85
C LEU A 320 13.99 -6.19 27.21
N THR A 321 15.25 -6.52 27.50
CA THR A 321 16.32 -5.53 27.74
C THR A 321 17.14 -5.25 26.47
N ALA A 322 16.53 -4.59 25.47
CA ALA A 322 17.23 -4.04 24.30
C ALA A 322 16.43 -2.92 23.60
N ALA A 323 15.97 -1.91 24.34
CA ALA A 323 15.25 -0.76 23.78
C ALA A 323 16.16 0.28 23.08
N SER A 324 17.45 -0.03 22.83
CA SER A 324 18.44 0.90 22.27
C SER A 324 18.51 0.90 20.74
N ASP A 325 18.25 -0.24 20.10
CA ASP A 325 18.70 -0.45 18.71
C ASP A 325 17.59 -0.20 17.67
N CYS A 326 16.32 -0.29 18.08
CA CYS A 326 15.16 0.05 17.26
C CYS A 326 14.85 1.55 17.22
N ALA A 327 15.16 2.31 18.27
CA ALA A 327 15.00 3.77 18.27
C ALA A 327 15.78 4.44 17.11
N SER A 328 16.95 3.89 16.76
CA SER A 328 17.79 4.36 15.66
C SER A 328 17.15 4.31 14.25
N LEU A 329 16.09 3.51 14.04
CA LEU A 329 15.35 3.44 12.77
C LEU A 329 14.79 4.79 12.35
N TRP A 330 14.12 5.42 13.30
CA TRP A 330 13.30 6.59 13.08
C TRP A 330 14.02 7.84 13.60
N ASP A 331 14.93 7.73 14.56
CA ASP A 331 15.82 8.84 14.93
C ASP A 331 16.68 9.32 13.74
N GLY A 332 16.93 8.49 12.72
CA GLY A 332 17.45 8.95 11.42
C GLY A 332 16.47 9.85 10.66
N PHE A 333 15.21 9.44 10.54
CA PHE A 333 14.12 10.22 9.93
C PHE A 333 13.85 11.53 10.69
N THR A 334 13.79 11.48 12.03
CA THR A 334 13.63 12.66 12.88
C THR A 334 14.85 13.57 12.85
N ARG A 335 16.08 13.05 12.77
CA ARG A 335 17.29 13.87 12.59
C ARG A 335 17.35 14.50 11.20
N THR A 336 16.94 13.83 10.13
CA THR A 336 16.88 14.47 8.79
C THR A 336 15.81 15.58 8.74
N ILE A 337 14.72 15.46 9.50
CA ILE A 337 13.69 16.50 9.63
C ILE A 337 14.09 17.61 10.64
N ALA A 338 14.92 17.30 11.63
CA ALA A 338 15.37 18.23 12.68
C ALA A 338 16.75 18.85 12.42
N MET A 339 17.48 18.39 11.41
CA MET A 339 18.53 19.18 10.78
C MET A 339 17.81 20.30 10.02
N ASP A 340 17.90 21.52 10.55
CA ASP A 340 17.74 22.73 9.74
C ASP A 340 18.82 22.69 8.64
N MET A 341 18.49 22.04 7.51
CA MET A 341 19.11 22.39 6.25
C MET A 341 18.71 23.83 5.96
N ASP A 342 19.69 24.68 5.66
CA ASP A 342 19.51 26.07 5.19
C ASP A 342 18.84 26.08 3.79
N LEU A 343 17.57 25.67 3.75
CA LEU A 343 16.75 25.48 2.55
C LEU A 343 16.21 26.80 1.99
N GLU A 344 16.49 27.95 2.62
CA GLU A 344 16.09 29.29 2.15
C GLU A 344 16.64 29.65 0.76
N THR A 345 17.53 28.85 0.17
CA THR A 345 18.20 29.14 -1.11
C THR A 345 18.21 28.01 -2.14
N ALA A 346 17.56 26.87 -1.88
CA ALA A 346 17.56 25.73 -2.82
C ALA A 346 16.68 26.03 -4.06
N PRO A 347 17.22 25.97 -5.30
CA PRO A 347 16.44 26.29 -6.49
C PRO A 347 15.35 25.26 -6.78
N ILE A 348 14.20 25.73 -7.23
CA ILE A 348 13.07 24.89 -7.65
C ILE A 348 13.41 24.23 -9.00
N ALA A 349 13.34 22.89 -9.07
CA ALA A 349 13.71 22.11 -10.24
C ALA A 349 13.03 22.58 -11.55
N GLU A 350 13.82 23.14 -12.48
CA GLU A 350 13.34 23.59 -13.80
C GLU A 350 13.16 22.42 -14.78
N GLY A 351 12.06 21.67 -14.64
CA GLY A 351 11.74 20.61 -15.60
C GLY A 351 10.39 19.91 -15.43
N ILE A 352 9.72 20.11 -14.28
CA ILE A 352 8.43 19.48 -13.99
C ILE A 352 7.35 20.09 -14.90
N ARG A 353 6.39 19.27 -15.35
CA ARG A 353 5.17 19.75 -16.03
C ARG A 353 4.49 20.83 -15.18
N ASP A 354 3.78 21.74 -15.84
CA ASP A 354 2.99 22.91 -15.33
C ASP A 354 2.00 22.63 -14.17
N ARG A 355 1.99 21.41 -13.59
CA ARG A 355 1.08 20.87 -12.57
C ARG A 355 1.70 19.94 -11.53
N GLY A 356 2.95 19.48 -11.71
CA GLY A 356 3.56 18.52 -10.78
C GLY A 356 3.98 19.16 -9.46
N VAL A 357 4.09 18.34 -8.41
CA VAL A 357 4.54 18.73 -7.07
C VAL A 357 5.98 19.24 -7.12
N ALA A 358 6.27 20.38 -6.49
CA ALA A 358 7.62 20.92 -6.42
C ALA A 358 8.45 20.16 -5.36
N VAL A 359 9.47 19.42 -5.81
CA VAL A 359 10.42 18.68 -4.96
C VAL A 359 11.82 19.27 -5.16
N PRO A 360 12.64 19.44 -4.10
CA PRO A 360 14.06 19.78 -4.22
C PRO A 360 14.85 18.77 -5.05
N GLU A 361 15.88 19.21 -5.79
CA GLU A 361 16.64 18.37 -6.73
C GLU A 361 17.42 17.20 -6.07
N GLU A 362 17.64 17.23 -4.75
CA GLU A 362 18.44 16.24 -4.02
C GLU A 362 17.63 15.06 -3.47
N ILE A 363 16.31 15.04 -3.63
CA ILE A 363 15.42 13.97 -3.12
C ILE A 363 14.92 13.11 -4.29
N ASP A 364 15.06 11.79 -4.19
CA ASP A 364 14.42 10.82 -5.11
C ASP A 364 12.90 11.01 -5.12
N SER A 365 12.40 11.77 -6.11
CA SER A 365 11.00 12.13 -6.20
C SER A 365 10.16 11.03 -6.84
N GLU A 366 9.25 10.41 -6.09
CA GLU A 366 8.15 9.65 -6.71
C GLU A 366 7.05 10.59 -7.21
N ASP A 367 6.39 10.24 -8.31
CA ASP A 367 5.23 10.98 -8.80
C ASP A 367 3.99 10.69 -7.93
N HIS A 368 3.35 11.75 -7.44
CA HIS A 368 2.12 11.72 -6.64
C HIS A 368 0.86 12.03 -7.46
N GLY A 369 1.00 12.46 -8.72
CA GLY A 369 -0.09 12.79 -9.62
C GLY A 369 -0.80 14.13 -9.33
N ASP A 370 -1.27 14.78 -10.41
CA ASP A 370 -1.96 16.09 -10.40
C ASP A 370 -3.19 16.20 -9.47
N ALA A 371 -3.74 15.07 -9.01
CA ALA A 371 -4.97 15.00 -8.22
C ALA A 371 -4.73 14.92 -6.70
N SER A 372 -3.49 14.69 -6.27
CA SER A 372 -3.14 14.49 -4.85
C SER A 372 -3.44 15.71 -3.99
N TYR A 373 -3.59 15.51 -2.68
CA TYR A 373 -3.60 16.60 -1.70
C TYR A 373 -2.28 17.41 -1.73
N LEU A 374 -1.19 16.84 -2.25
CA LEU A 374 0.05 17.55 -2.55
C LEU A 374 -0.05 18.52 -3.75
N GLY A 375 -1.16 18.56 -4.48
CA GLY A 375 -1.38 19.47 -5.60
C GLY A 375 -1.31 20.96 -5.20
N ILE A 376 -1.58 21.29 -3.93
CA ILE A 376 -1.35 22.63 -3.38
C ILE A 376 0.15 23.02 -3.37
N CYS A 377 1.04 22.03 -3.26
CA CYS A 377 2.49 22.16 -3.32
C CYS A 377 3.05 21.99 -4.76
N SER A 378 2.18 21.98 -5.78
CA SER A 378 2.64 22.13 -7.17
C SER A 378 3.15 23.54 -7.43
N ARG A 379 3.99 23.72 -8.45
CA ARG A 379 4.47 25.06 -8.83
C ARG A 379 3.33 26.06 -9.04
N ALA A 380 2.28 25.66 -9.75
CA ALA A 380 1.11 26.51 -9.99
C ALA A 380 0.28 26.78 -8.71
N GLY A 381 0.29 25.86 -7.73
CA GLY A 381 -0.31 26.08 -6.41
C GLY A 381 0.48 27.07 -5.56
N ILE A 382 1.80 26.89 -5.49
CA ILE A 382 2.74 27.79 -4.82
C ILE A 382 2.65 29.20 -5.43
N ASP A 383 2.80 29.33 -6.76
CA ASP A 383 2.74 30.60 -7.47
C ASP A 383 1.43 31.35 -7.19
N TRP A 384 0.29 30.64 -7.17
CA TRP A 384 -1.01 31.25 -6.85
C TRP A 384 -1.12 31.70 -5.39
N ILE A 385 -0.62 30.91 -4.45
CA ILE A 385 -0.67 31.23 -3.01
C ILE A 385 0.23 32.43 -2.71
N SER A 386 1.51 32.40 -3.12
CA SER A 386 2.45 33.52 -2.92
C SER A 386 1.93 34.84 -3.51
N GLN A 387 1.32 34.79 -4.71
CA GLN A 387 0.68 35.97 -5.31
C GLN A 387 -0.54 36.45 -4.52
N ARG A 388 -1.29 35.54 -3.89
CA ARG A 388 -2.52 35.87 -3.14
C ARG A 388 -2.23 36.38 -1.73
N THR A 389 -1.17 35.90 -1.09
CA THR A 389 -0.71 36.30 0.25
C THR A 389 0.26 37.48 0.23
N ASN A 390 0.86 37.77 -0.94
CA ASN A 390 1.99 38.69 -1.09
C ASN A 390 3.18 38.35 -0.16
N ASN A 391 3.39 37.05 0.08
CA ASN A 391 4.38 36.53 1.02
C ASN A 391 4.72 35.05 0.71
N ASP A 392 6.01 34.72 0.72
CA ASP A 392 6.58 33.41 0.39
C ASP A 392 6.69 32.42 1.57
N ASP A 393 6.17 32.75 2.75
CA ASP A 393 6.05 31.83 3.92
C ASP A 393 5.50 30.44 3.55
N PHE A 394 4.60 30.38 2.55
CA PHE A 394 4.03 29.13 2.06
C PHE A 394 5.07 28.23 1.37
N ILE A 395 6.09 28.79 0.70
CA ILE A 395 7.10 28.02 -0.05
C ILE A 395 7.85 27.07 0.89
N SER A 396 8.38 27.59 2.01
CA SER A 396 9.11 26.77 2.99
C SER A 396 8.21 25.69 3.60
N SER A 397 6.96 26.04 3.92
CA SER A 397 5.97 25.10 4.48
C SER A 397 5.62 23.99 3.49
N ALA A 398 5.43 24.31 2.21
CA ALA A 398 5.16 23.36 1.13
C ALA A 398 6.36 22.42 0.89
N GLN A 399 7.58 22.96 0.81
CA GLN A 399 8.80 22.16 0.64
C GLN A 399 9.02 21.19 1.79
N LYS A 400 8.87 21.65 3.04
CA LYS A 400 8.97 20.80 4.25
C LYS A 400 7.92 19.69 4.25
N PHE A 401 6.68 20.02 3.89
CA PHE A 401 5.58 19.05 3.82
C PHE A 401 5.81 17.96 2.76
N VAL A 402 6.16 18.37 1.53
CA VAL A 402 6.48 17.45 0.42
C VAL A 402 7.68 16.57 0.75
N THR A 403 8.73 17.14 1.35
CA THR A 403 9.91 16.39 1.80
C THR A 403 9.54 15.33 2.83
N GLY A 404 8.79 15.70 3.88
CA GLY A 404 8.32 14.77 4.90
C GLY A 404 7.47 13.63 4.35
N VAL A 405 6.60 13.91 3.36
CA VAL A 405 5.78 12.88 2.70
C VAL A 405 6.62 11.99 1.77
N ASN A 406 7.63 12.53 1.07
CA ASN A 406 8.52 11.72 0.24
C ASN A 406 9.38 10.76 1.07
N LEU A 407 9.87 11.19 2.25
CA LEU A 407 10.68 10.36 3.14
C LEU A 407 9.92 9.13 3.68
N THR A 408 8.58 9.15 3.75
CA THR A 408 7.78 7.98 4.21
C THR A 408 7.47 6.98 3.10
N LEU A 409 7.80 7.29 1.83
CA LEU A 409 7.54 6.39 0.70
C LEU A 409 8.43 5.15 0.70
N LYS A 410 9.59 5.18 1.37
CA LYS A 410 10.49 4.02 1.49
C LYS A 410 10.71 3.65 2.95
N LEU A 411 11.15 2.42 3.18
CA LEU A 411 11.66 2.03 4.49
C LEU A 411 13.02 2.73 4.72
N PRO A 412 13.24 3.37 5.88
CA PRO A 412 14.46 4.15 6.12
C PRO A 412 15.73 3.29 6.22
N ARG A 413 15.59 1.99 6.50
CA ARG A 413 16.67 0.98 6.42
C ARG A 413 16.11 -0.38 5.99
N PRO A 414 16.95 -1.32 5.52
CA PRO A 414 16.53 -2.69 5.24
C PRO A 414 15.96 -3.38 6.50
N PRO A 415 14.95 -4.27 6.38
CA PRO A 415 14.47 -5.06 7.51
C PRO A 415 15.59 -5.83 8.20
N SER A 416 15.48 -5.98 9.52
CA SER A 416 16.44 -6.75 10.33
C SER A 416 16.66 -8.17 9.79
N SER A 417 17.88 -8.69 9.91
CA SER A 417 18.16 -10.12 9.71
C SER A 417 17.80 -10.97 10.94
N ILE A 418 17.76 -10.34 12.13
CA ILE A 418 17.32 -10.96 13.38
C ILE A 418 15.79 -10.94 13.41
N ARG A 419 15.17 -12.09 13.65
CA ARG A 419 13.70 -12.23 13.79
C ARG A 419 13.27 -11.90 15.20
N ALA A 420 12.12 -11.25 15.35
CA ALA A 420 11.48 -11.14 16.65
C ALA A 420 11.12 -12.56 17.15
N PRO A 421 11.42 -12.90 18.42
CA PRO A 421 11.08 -14.21 18.97
C PRO A 421 9.55 -14.38 18.98
N GLU A 422 9.09 -15.62 18.84
CA GLU A 422 7.67 -15.94 18.96
C GLU A 422 7.18 -15.61 20.38
N PRO A 423 6.05 -14.91 20.56
CA PRO A 423 5.51 -14.60 21.87
C PRO A 423 5.08 -15.86 22.62
N ASP A 424 5.03 -15.80 23.95
CA ASP A 424 4.40 -16.85 24.75
C ASP A 424 2.90 -16.97 24.42
N LEU A 425 2.31 -18.13 24.71
CA LEU A 425 0.92 -18.42 24.34
C LEU A 425 -0.12 -17.46 24.96
N ALA A 426 0.16 -16.85 26.11
CA ALA A 426 -0.76 -15.88 26.71
C ALA A 426 -0.64 -14.52 25.99
N THR A 427 0.57 -14.05 25.74
CA THR A 427 0.81 -12.83 24.94
C THR A 427 0.27 -12.96 23.51
N ALA A 428 0.52 -14.10 22.86
CA ALA A 428 -0.03 -14.41 21.53
C ALA A 428 -1.57 -14.40 21.53
N GLY A 429 -2.19 -15.00 22.54
CA GLY A 429 -3.64 -15.02 22.73
C GLY A 429 -4.24 -13.63 22.99
N ASN A 430 -3.54 -12.79 23.76
CA ASN A 430 -3.96 -11.42 24.04
C ASN A 430 -3.93 -10.56 22.76
N TRP A 431 -2.84 -10.56 22.00
CA TRP A 431 -2.75 -9.80 20.75
C TRP A 431 -3.71 -10.31 19.67
N ALA A 432 -3.85 -11.62 19.52
CA ALA A 432 -4.86 -12.18 18.62
C ALA A 432 -6.28 -11.75 19.05
N THR A 433 -6.57 -11.72 20.34
CA THR A 433 -7.87 -11.23 20.85
C THR A 433 -8.07 -9.75 20.54
N ALA A 434 -7.11 -8.88 20.84
CA ALA A 434 -7.18 -7.46 20.50
C ALA A 434 -7.43 -7.23 18.99
N PHE A 435 -6.74 -7.98 18.13
CA PHE A 435 -7.01 -7.97 16.68
C PHE A 435 -8.47 -8.38 16.37
N PHE A 436 -8.99 -9.47 16.93
CA PHE A 436 -10.34 -9.95 16.63
C PHE A 436 -11.48 -9.14 17.26
N GLU A 437 -11.25 -8.41 18.35
CA GLU A 437 -12.27 -7.55 18.95
C GLU A 437 -12.27 -6.11 18.38
N GLU A 438 -11.09 -5.54 18.08
CA GLU A 438 -10.93 -4.10 17.85
C GLU A 438 -10.51 -3.71 16.43
N SER A 439 -9.89 -4.60 15.64
CA SER A 439 -9.38 -4.23 14.31
C SER A 439 -10.49 -3.95 13.28
N PHE A 440 -10.23 -2.99 12.38
CA PHE A 440 -11.09 -2.74 11.23
C PHE A 440 -11.04 -3.91 10.24
N GLU A 441 -9.87 -4.54 10.09
CA GLU A 441 -9.58 -5.66 9.21
C GLU A 441 -10.42 -6.89 9.55
N HIS A 442 -10.63 -7.21 10.83
CA HIS A 442 -11.57 -8.27 11.20
C HIS A 442 -13.02 -7.88 10.94
N ARG A 443 -13.39 -6.60 11.12
CA ARG A 443 -14.77 -6.10 10.97
C ARG A 443 -15.23 -5.94 9.52
N ILE A 444 -14.30 -5.87 8.56
CA ILE A 444 -14.58 -6.09 7.13
C ILE A 444 -14.54 -7.58 6.75
N GLY A 445 -14.26 -8.47 7.71
CA GLY A 445 -14.23 -9.91 7.51
C GLY A 445 -13.02 -10.37 6.71
N LEU A 446 -11.81 -9.85 6.98
CA LEU A 446 -10.58 -10.29 6.31
C LEU A 446 -10.07 -11.63 6.86
N VAL A 447 -9.96 -11.78 8.19
CA VAL A 447 -9.49 -13.03 8.84
C VAL A 447 -10.60 -13.68 9.64
N ARG A 448 -10.66 -15.03 9.62
CA ARG A 448 -11.61 -15.81 10.42
C ARG A 448 -10.98 -16.29 11.73
N ARG A 449 -11.61 -15.93 12.85
CA ARG A 449 -11.12 -16.20 14.22
C ARG A 449 -10.96 -17.69 14.51
N ASP A 450 -11.97 -18.49 14.17
CA ASP A 450 -11.97 -19.93 14.49
C ASP A 450 -10.87 -20.69 13.74
N GLN A 451 -10.63 -20.34 12.47
CA GLN A 451 -9.53 -20.91 11.67
C GLN A 451 -8.15 -20.46 12.17
N PHE A 452 -8.02 -19.18 12.56
CA PHE A 452 -6.78 -18.66 13.11
C PHE A 452 -6.44 -19.34 14.44
N ASN A 453 -7.40 -19.39 15.38
CA ASN A 453 -7.20 -19.96 16.70
C ASN A 453 -6.93 -21.48 16.66
N SER A 454 -7.59 -22.22 15.77
CA SER A 454 -7.31 -23.66 15.60
C SER A 454 -5.89 -23.92 15.05
N LYS A 455 -5.41 -23.12 14.08
CA LYS A 455 -4.00 -23.17 13.63
C LYS A 455 -3.03 -22.72 14.73
N LEU A 456 -3.38 -21.70 15.55
CA LEU A 456 -2.55 -21.18 16.65
C LEU A 456 -2.31 -22.20 17.78
N HIS A 457 -3.31 -23.01 18.11
CA HIS A 457 -3.20 -24.04 19.15
C HIS A 457 -2.59 -25.37 18.65
N THR A 458 -2.28 -25.48 17.36
CA THR A 458 -1.65 -26.70 16.78
C THR A 458 -0.15 -26.73 17.13
N PRO A 459 0.42 -27.89 17.54
CA PRO A 459 1.83 -27.98 17.90
C PRO A 459 2.80 -27.45 16.83
N TRP A 460 3.69 -26.55 17.26
CA TRP A 460 4.59 -25.75 16.43
C TRP A 460 5.48 -26.54 15.45
N SER A 461 5.76 -27.81 15.72
CA SER A 461 6.64 -28.66 14.90
C SER A 461 6.04 -29.08 13.55
N SER A 462 4.72 -28.93 13.33
CA SER A 462 4.06 -29.24 12.06
C SER A 462 3.62 -28.02 11.25
N SER A 463 3.61 -26.83 11.84
CA SER A 463 3.07 -25.59 11.24
C SER A 463 4.14 -24.55 10.87
N SER A 464 5.41 -24.80 11.19
CA SER A 464 6.53 -23.87 10.94
C SER A 464 7.00 -23.77 9.49
N SER A 465 6.52 -24.63 8.59
CA SER A 465 6.95 -24.71 7.18
C SER A 465 6.04 -24.01 6.17
N ASP A 466 4.86 -23.51 6.58
CA ASP A 466 3.97 -22.74 5.70
C ASP A 466 4.30 -21.22 5.79
N PRO A 467 4.85 -20.60 4.71
CA PRO A 467 5.12 -19.16 4.69
C PRO A 467 3.85 -18.32 4.85
N GLY A 468 2.71 -18.81 4.32
CA GLY A 468 1.42 -18.12 4.39
C GLY A 468 0.95 -17.99 5.83
N TRP A 469 0.91 -19.10 6.57
CA TRP A 469 0.62 -19.10 8.01
C TRP A 469 1.64 -18.31 8.83
N TYR A 470 2.94 -18.42 8.52
CA TYR A 470 3.99 -17.68 9.22
C TYR A 470 3.78 -16.17 9.11
N ALA A 471 3.57 -15.65 7.89
CA ALA A 471 3.29 -14.24 7.69
C ALA A 471 1.94 -13.82 8.33
N LEU A 472 0.89 -14.61 8.14
CA LEU A 472 -0.46 -14.31 8.65
C LEU A 472 -0.48 -14.15 10.18
N ARG A 473 0.14 -15.08 10.94
CA ARG A 473 0.17 -14.96 12.41
C ARG A 473 1.01 -13.78 12.88
N ASN A 474 2.15 -13.54 12.25
CA ASN A 474 3.04 -12.44 12.63
C ASN A 474 2.38 -11.07 12.36
N VAL A 475 1.69 -10.88 11.23
CA VAL A 475 0.98 -9.62 11.00
C VAL A 475 -0.26 -9.44 11.89
N VAL A 476 -0.95 -10.52 12.28
CA VAL A 476 -1.98 -10.46 13.33
C VAL A 476 -1.40 -10.03 14.68
N TYR A 477 -0.19 -10.48 15.06
CA TYR A 477 0.50 -9.97 16.25
C TYR A 477 0.94 -8.51 16.09
N ALA A 478 1.39 -8.10 14.91
CA ALA A 478 1.79 -6.72 14.64
C ALA A 478 0.60 -5.74 14.81
N ILE A 479 -0.57 -6.04 14.23
CA ILE A 479 -1.77 -5.23 14.39
C ILE A 479 -2.35 -5.36 15.81
N GLY A 480 -2.44 -6.59 16.33
CA GLY A 480 -3.00 -6.89 17.65
C GLY A 480 -2.23 -6.28 18.83
N SER A 481 -0.90 -6.21 18.75
CA SER A 481 -0.08 -5.54 19.77
C SER A 481 -0.31 -4.02 19.78
N ARG A 482 -0.44 -3.37 18.61
CA ARG A 482 -0.80 -1.94 18.53
C ARG A 482 -2.16 -1.62 19.14
N LEU A 483 -3.14 -2.50 18.95
CA LEU A 483 -4.48 -2.37 19.55
C LEU A 483 -4.41 -2.53 21.07
N ALA A 484 -3.78 -3.61 21.57
CA ALA A 484 -3.62 -3.84 23.02
C ALA A 484 -2.89 -2.68 23.74
N PHE A 485 -1.86 -2.09 23.10
CA PHE A 485 -1.17 -0.91 23.65
C PHE A 485 -1.92 0.41 23.45
N ALA A 486 -3.03 0.45 22.71
CA ALA A 486 -3.94 1.59 22.64
C ALA A 486 -5.04 1.53 23.72
N SER A 487 -5.38 0.34 24.24
CA SER A 487 -6.40 0.14 25.28
C SER A 487 -5.89 0.31 26.72
N ASP A 488 -4.59 0.12 26.97
CA ASP A 488 -3.99 0.21 28.32
C ASP A 488 -3.37 1.59 28.64
N GLN A 489 -3.31 1.96 29.92
CA GLN A 489 -2.65 3.20 30.39
C GLN A 489 -1.09 3.12 30.39
N LEU A 490 -0.51 2.16 29.69
CA LEU A 490 0.92 1.85 29.53
C LEU A 490 1.09 1.16 28.16
N PRO A 491 2.21 1.31 27.42
CA PRO A 491 3.34 2.25 27.51
C PRO A 491 3.30 3.33 26.40
N SER A 492 4.40 4.04 26.13
CA SER A 492 4.45 5.06 25.07
C SER A 492 4.34 4.49 23.66
N TYR A 493 3.79 5.27 22.72
CA TYR A 493 3.67 4.96 21.28
C TYR A 493 4.90 4.27 20.67
N ALA A 494 6.11 4.70 21.01
CA ALA A 494 7.36 4.08 20.56
C ALA A 494 7.47 2.58 20.88
N VAL A 495 6.98 2.12 22.04
CA VAL A 495 6.99 0.69 22.40
C VAL A 495 5.97 -0.09 21.57
N ALA A 496 4.79 0.48 21.33
CA ALA A 496 3.79 -0.13 20.45
C ALA A 496 4.30 -0.25 19.00
N ARG A 497 4.95 0.80 18.49
CA ARG A 497 5.65 0.80 17.20
C ARG A 497 6.73 -0.27 17.15
N ASP A 498 7.70 -0.24 18.07
CA ASP A 498 8.88 -1.12 18.00
C ASP A 498 8.50 -2.59 18.19
N THR A 499 7.55 -2.89 19.09
CA THR A 499 7.02 -4.26 19.28
C THR A 499 6.35 -4.79 18.02
N SER A 500 5.44 -3.99 17.43
CA SER A 500 4.70 -4.42 16.25
C SER A 500 5.57 -4.49 14.99
N TRP A 501 6.56 -3.61 14.87
CA TRP A 501 7.53 -3.62 13.79
C TRP A 501 8.31 -4.93 13.70
N GLY A 502 8.76 -5.50 14.84
CA GLY A 502 9.49 -6.78 14.84
C GLY A 502 8.67 -7.94 14.26
N TYR A 503 7.36 -8.00 14.53
CA TYR A 503 6.48 -9.01 13.92
C TYR A 503 6.15 -8.70 12.46
N PHE A 504 6.06 -7.43 12.07
CA PHE A 504 5.94 -7.06 10.66
C PHE A 504 7.21 -7.42 9.86
N GLU A 505 8.41 -7.26 10.42
CA GLU A 505 9.67 -7.73 9.83
C GLU A 505 9.71 -9.25 9.67
N ASN A 506 9.19 -10.01 10.64
CA ASN A 506 9.01 -11.45 10.50
C ASN A 506 8.11 -11.77 9.29
N ALA A 507 6.94 -11.13 9.16
CA ALA A 507 6.06 -11.34 8.00
C ALA A 507 6.70 -10.92 6.66
N LEU A 508 7.43 -9.80 6.62
CA LEU A 508 8.21 -9.36 5.45
C LEU A 508 9.31 -10.37 5.09
N SER A 509 9.88 -11.08 6.05
CA SER A 509 11.02 -11.98 5.80
C SER A 509 10.72 -13.17 4.90
N VAL A 510 9.45 -13.56 4.78
CA VAL A 510 8.98 -14.63 3.88
C VAL A 510 8.23 -14.08 2.64
N HIS A 511 8.31 -12.77 2.38
CA HIS A 511 7.55 -12.11 1.31
C HIS A 511 7.84 -12.68 -0.09
N VAL A 512 9.07 -13.14 -0.34
CA VAL A 512 9.44 -13.78 -1.62
C VAL A 512 8.72 -15.13 -1.75
N GLU A 513 8.68 -15.91 -0.67
CA GLU A 513 8.02 -17.19 -0.57
C GLU A 513 6.50 -17.07 -0.74
N LEU A 514 5.89 -16.01 -0.19
CA LEU A 514 4.46 -15.73 -0.38
C LEU A 514 4.06 -15.60 -1.87
N LEU A 515 4.97 -15.05 -2.69
CA LEU A 515 4.73 -14.76 -4.11
C LEU A 515 5.11 -15.90 -5.05
N TYR A 516 6.22 -16.59 -4.78
CA TYR A 516 6.83 -17.53 -5.74
C TYR A 516 6.73 -19.01 -5.33
N LEU A 517 6.45 -19.33 -4.06
CA LEU A 517 6.25 -20.72 -3.63
C LEU A 517 4.77 -21.12 -3.63
N ARG A 518 4.51 -22.41 -3.38
CA ARG A 518 3.15 -22.95 -3.28
C ARG A 518 2.49 -22.44 -2.00
N THR A 519 1.53 -21.54 -2.15
CA THR A 519 0.76 -20.95 -1.06
C THR A 519 -0.75 -21.18 -1.21
N ASP A 520 -1.48 -21.14 -0.10
CA ASP A 520 -2.94 -21.17 -0.05
C ASP A 520 -3.53 -19.75 0.08
N SER A 521 -4.77 -19.64 0.56
CA SER A 521 -5.45 -18.37 0.83
C SER A 521 -4.79 -17.55 1.97
N ASN A 522 -4.06 -18.17 2.91
CA ASN A 522 -3.38 -17.48 3.99
C ASN A 522 -2.38 -16.43 3.45
N ALA A 523 -1.71 -16.71 2.33
CA ALA A 523 -0.74 -15.77 1.75
C ALA A 523 -1.39 -14.51 1.17
N VAL A 524 -2.64 -14.61 0.68
CA VAL A 524 -3.41 -13.44 0.24
C VAL A 524 -3.92 -12.66 1.46
N GLU A 525 -4.39 -13.35 2.50
CA GLU A 525 -4.77 -12.73 3.79
C GLU A 525 -3.57 -11.99 4.42
N ALA A 526 -2.39 -12.63 4.46
CA ALA A 526 -1.16 -12.07 5.00
C ALA A 526 -0.70 -10.83 4.23
N LEU A 527 -0.55 -10.90 2.90
CA LEU A 527 -0.09 -9.74 2.10
C LEU A 527 -1.06 -8.55 2.20
N LEU A 528 -2.37 -8.81 2.27
CA LEU A 528 -3.36 -7.75 2.45
C LEU A 528 -3.27 -7.11 3.84
N LEU A 529 -3.16 -7.91 4.91
CA LEU A 529 -2.94 -7.38 6.27
C LEU A 529 -1.61 -6.64 6.40
N MET A 530 -0.57 -7.10 5.73
CA MET A 530 0.73 -6.41 5.71
C MET A 530 0.60 -5.03 5.06
N ALA A 531 -0.23 -4.90 4.01
CA ALA A 531 -0.55 -3.61 3.42
C ALA A 531 -1.39 -2.71 4.36
N PHE A 532 -2.40 -3.27 5.05
CA PHE A 532 -3.17 -2.53 6.08
C PHE A 532 -2.29 -2.06 7.25
N TYR A 533 -1.37 -2.91 7.73
CA TYR A 533 -0.40 -2.53 8.75
C TYR A 533 0.51 -1.39 8.27
N ALA A 534 1.01 -1.47 7.02
CA ALA A 534 1.84 -0.44 6.40
C ALA A 534 1.11 0.91 6.23
N GLU A 535 -0.20 0.89 5.93
CA GLU A 535 -1.06 2.08 5.95
C GLU A 535 -1.05 2.73 7.33
N ALA A 536 -1.36 1.92 8.35
CA ALA A 536 -1.55 2.42 9.70
C ALA A 536 -0.25 2.85 10.39
N ILE A 537 0.95 2.53 9.86
CA ILE A 537 2.23 3.11 10.28
C ILE A 537 2.72 4.24 9.36
N SER A 538 1.89 4.73 8.43
CA SER A 538 2.23 5.81 7.49
C SER A 538 3.41 5.51 6.55
N SER A 539 3.44 4.34 5.89
CA SER A 539 4.44 4.03 4.85
C SER A 539 3.80 3.77 3.47
N PRO A 540 3.46 4.82 2.68
CA PRO A 540 2.50 4.70 1.59
C PRO A 540 2.96 3.87 0.38
N ALA A 541 4.26 3.84 0.04
CA ALA A 541 4.70 2.99 -1.08
C ALA A 541 4.95 1.53 -0.65
N VAL A 542 5.17 1.26 0.64
CA VAL A 542 5.19 -0.11 1.18
C VAL A 542 3.77 -0.67 1.18
N GLU A 543 2.79 0.10 1.65
CA GLU A 543 1.35 -0.18 1.51
C GLU A 543 0.98 -0.49 0.04
N PHE A 544 1.33 0.41 -0.89
CA PHE A 544 0.99 0.27 -2.31
C PHE A 544 1.60 -0.98 -2.96
N LEU A 545 2.86 -1.30 -2.68
CA LEU A 545 3.53 -2.47 -3.25
C LEU A 545 3.00 -3.79 -2.65
N LEU A 546 2.77 -3.84 -1.33
CA LEU A 546 2.19 -5.03 -0.68
C LEU A 546 0.77 -5.30 -1.17
N LEU A 547 -0.04 -4.26 -1.34
CA LEU A 547 -1.39 -4.39 -1.90
C LEU A 547 -1.35 -4.85 -3.37
N SER A 548 -0.46 -4.27 -4.19
CA SER A 548 -0.24 -4.72 -5.57
C SER A 548 0.10 -6.21 -5.63
N ASN A 549 0.97 -6.66 -4.72
CA ASN A 549 1.40 -8.05 -4.59
C ASN A 549 0.25 -8.98 -4.14
N ALA A 550 -0.56 -8.56 -3.16
CA ALA A 550 -1.76 -9.28 -2.72
C ALA A 550 -2.77 -9.45 -3.87
N ILE A 551 -3.02 -8.38 -4.65
CA ILE A 551 -3.92 -8.38 -5.80
C ILE A 551 -3.41 -9.30 -6.90
N ARG A 552 -2.11 -9.24 -7.24
CA ARG A 552 -1.49 -10.13 -8.24
C ARG A 552 -1.55 -11.60 -7.82
N LEU A 553 -1.32 -11.90 -6.55
CA LEU A 553 -1.43 -13.26 -6.01
C LEU A 553 -2.89 -13.76 -6.03
N ALA A 554 -3.85 -12.93 -5.66
CA ALA A 554 -5.27 -13.26 -5.73
C ALA A 554 -5.75 -13.49 -7.18
N GLN A 555 -5.28 -12.66 -8.12
CA GLN A 555 -5.52 -12.84 -9.56
C GLN A 555 -4.93 -14.17 -10.07
N SER A 556 -3.71 -14.53 -9.68
CA SER A 556 -3.08 -15.79 -10.12
C SER A 556 -3.78 -17.04 -9.56
N LYS A 557 -4.35 -16.96 -8.36
CA LYS A 557 -5.20 -18.01 -7.76
C LYS A 557 -6.67 -17.99 -8.26
N GLY A 558 -7.03 -17.01 -9.09
CA GLY A 558 -8.37 -16.90 -9.71
C GLY A 558 -9.48 -16.36 -8.79
N PHE A 559 -9.14 -15.61 -7.73
CA PHE A 559 -10.11 -15.10 -6.75
C PHE A 559 -11.08 -14.07 -7.35
N HIS A 560 -10.68 -13.44 -8.46
CA HIS A 560 -11.46 -12.45 -9.20
C HIS A 560 -12.60 -13.02 -10.04
N ARG A 561 -12.78 -14.34 -10.07
CA ARG A 561 -13.75 -15.03 -10.95
C ARG A 561 -14.67 -15.96 -10.15
N PRO A 562 -15.93 -16.14 -10.59
CA PRO A 562 -16.78 -17.22 -10.10
C PRO A 562 -16.09 -18.59 -10.23
N VAL A 563 -16.22 -19.43 -9.21
CA VAL A 563 -15.77 -20.83 -9.28
C VAL A 563 -16.77 -21.63 -10.12
N ALA A 564 -16.29 -22.30 -11.17
CA ALA A 564 -17.14 -23.08 -12.06
C ALA A 564 -17.72 -24.32 -11.38
N ALA A 565 -18.96 -24.68 -11.73
CA ALA A 565 -19.63 -25.87 -11.23
C ALA A 565 -18.83 -27.15 -11.58
N GLY A 566 -18.70 -28.06 -10.61
CA GLY A 566 -17.97 -29.32 -10.76
C GLY A 566 -16.48 -29.27 -10.38
N ILE A 567 -15.92 -28.10 -10.08
CA ILE A 567 -14.59 -28.02 -9.45
C ILE A 567 -14.75 -28.35 -7.96
N GLY A 568 -13.97 -29.32 -7.45
CA GLY A 568 -14.02 -29.81 -6.06
C GLY A 568 -13.46 -28.87 -4.99
N ILE A 569 -13.73 -27.56 -5.09
CA ILE A 569 -13.39 -26.55 -4.07
C ILE A 569 -14.54 -26.50 -3.04
N SER A 570 -14.21 -26.40 -1.75
CA SER A 570 -15.22 -26.27 -0.70
C SER A 570 -15.95 -24.93 -0.75
N GLU A 571 -17.21 -24.89 -0.30
CA GLU A 571 -17.98 -23.63 -0.15
C GLU A 571 -17.24 -22.60 0.72
N GLU A 572 -16.46 -23.08 1.68
CA GLU A 572 -15.67 -22.28 2.62
C GLU A 572 -14.51 -21.54 1.95
N GLU A 573 -13.86 -22.19 0.99
CA GLU A 573 -12.82 -21.58 0.16
C GLU A 573 -13.44 -20.67 -0.90
N ILE A 574 -14.60 -21.03 -1.49
CA ILE A 574 -15.35 -20.13 -2.40
C ILE A 574 -15.72 -18.82 -1.69
N GLU A 575 -16.24 -18.91 -0.46
CA GLU A 575 -16.56 -17.77 0.39
C GLU A 575 -15.31 -16.93 0.71
N THR A 576 -14.21 -17.58 1.10
CA THR A 576 -12.94 -16.89 1.40
C THR A 576 -12.40 -16.14 0.18
N ARG A 577 -12.36 -16.76 -1.00
CA ARG A 577 -11.97 -16.08 -2.26
C ARG A 577 -12.82 -14.86 -2.54
N CYS A 578 -14.14 -15.00 -2.37
CA CYS A 578 -15.08 -13.92 -2.65
C CYS A 578 -14.88 -12.73 -1.71
N TRP A 579 -14.83 -12.97 -0.40
CA TRP A 579 -14.63 -11.91 0.59
C TRP A 579 -13.25 -11.25 0.44
N LEU A 580 -12.19 -12.01 0.23
CA LEU A 580 -10.85 -11.45 0.05
C LEU A 580 -10.72 -10.62 -1.23
N TRP A 581 -11.34 -11.04 -2.34
CA TRP A 581 -11.37 -10.20 -3.55
C TRP A 581 -12.04 -8.85 -3.30
N TRP A 582 -13.12 -8.83 -2.53
CA TRP A 582 -13.79 -7.57 -2.19
C TRP A 582 -13.04 -6.74 -1.16
N CYS A 583 -12.33 -7.33 -0.20
CA CYS A 583 -11.43 -6.59 0.69
C CYS A 583 -10.25 -5.96 -0.08
N LEU A 584 -9.66 -6.71 -1.04
CA LEU A 584 -8.65 -6.20 -1.97
C LEU A 584 -9.20 -5.04 -2.81
N TYR A 585 -10.40 -5.18 -3.36
CA TYR A 585 -11.08 -4.14 -4.14
C TYR A 585 -11.31 -2.88 -3.32
N LEU A 586 -11.88 -2.99 -2.11
CA LEU A 586 -12.08 -1.85 -1.21
C LEU A 586 -10.78 -1.10 -0.98
N PHE A 587 -9.71 -1.81 -0.60
CA PHE A 587 -8.47 -1.17 -0.23
C PHE A 587 -7.73 -0.55 -1.43
N ASP A 588 -7.78 -1.17 -2.62
CA ASP A 588 -7.26 -0.61 -3.87
C ASP A 588 -7.92 0.74 -4.19
N LYS A 589 -9.25 0.83 -4.12
CA LYS A 589 -9.98 2.08 -4.42
C LYS A 589 -9.81 3.14 -3.34
N ILE A 590 -9.74 2.75 -2.06
CA ILE A 590 -9.40 3.68 -0.97
C ILE A 590 -8.00 4.25 -1.22
N LEU A 591 -6.96 3.42 -1.30
CA LEU A 591 -5.58 3.87 -1.45
C LEU A 591 -5.39 4.76 -2.69
N THR A 592 -5.89 4.33 -3.84
CA THR A 592 -5.72 5.07 -5.11
C THR A 592 -6.46 6.39 -5.15
N SER A 593 -7.61 6.50 -4.48
CA SER A 593 -8.30 7.79 -4.32
C SER A 593 -7.60 8.76 -3.36
N ARG A 594 -6.79 8.27 -2.41
CA ARG A 594 -5.96 9.09 -1.51
C ARG A 594 -4.63 9.52 -2.12
N ALA A 595 -3.92 8.57 -2.73
CA ALA A 595 -2.57 8.73 -3.23
C ALA A 595 -2.52 9.16 -4.71
N CYS A 596 -3.68 9.20 -5.38
CA CYS A 596 -3.85 9.56 -6.79
C CYS A 596 -3.01 8.74 -7.78
N ARG A 597 -2.63 7.53 -7.35
CA ARG A 597 -1.99 6.48 -8.14
C ARG A 597 -3.04 5.72 -8.95
N SER A 598 -2.63 5.05 -10.02
CA SER A 598 -3.55 4.21 -10.81
C SER A 598 -3.93 2.94 -10.04
N PRO A 599 -5.21 2.53 -10.02
CA PRO A 599 -5.66 1.31 -9.36
C PRO A 599 -5.12 0.04 -10.01
N CYS A 600 -4.84 -0.97 -9.20
CA CYS A 600 -4.39 -2.28 -9.65
C CYS A 600 -5.55 -3.15 -10.18
N ILE A 601 -6.78 -2.91 -9.71
CA ILE A 601 -7.98 -3.60 -10.19
C ILE A 601 -8.73 -2.66 -11.13
N ASN A 602 -8.80 -3.01 -12.41
CA ASN A 602 -9.75 -2.41 -13.32
C ASN A 602 -11.15 -3.01 -13.08
N ASP A 603 -12.19 -2.18 -13.12
CA ASP A 603 -13.57 -2.62 -12.86
C ASP A 603 -14.10 -3.54 -13.98
N ASP A 604 -13.48 -3.50 -15.16
CA ASP A 604 -13.86 -4.29 -16.34
C ASP A 604 -13.11 -5.65 -16.42
N ASP A 605 -12.16 -5.93 -15.52
CA ASP A 605 -11.28 -7.12 -15.57
C ASP A 605 -11.77 -8.30 -14.70
N PHE A 606 -12.91 -8.16 -14.02
CA PHE A 606 -13.48 -9.19 -13.13
C PHE A 606 -15.02 -9.23 -13.15
N ASP A 607 -15.59 -10.41 -12.93
CA ASP A 607 -17.03 -10.70 -13.02
C ASP A 607 -17.65 -11.25 -11.72
N LEU A 608 -16.87 -11.28 -10.64
CA LEU A 608 -17.34 -11.73 -9.32
C LEU A 608 -18.48 -10.83 -8.77
N ALA A 609 -19.54 -11.47 -8.25
CA ALA A 609 -20.66 -10.79 -7.60
C ALA A 609 -20.33 -10.30 -6.18
N ILE A 610 -21.03 -9.25 -5.73
CA ILE A 610 -20.98 -8.75 -4.34
C ILE A 610 -21.56 -9.81 -3.40
N PRO A 611 -21.00 -10.03 -2.18
CA PRO A 611 -21.51 -11.06 -1.27
C PRO A 611 -22.99 -10.84 -0.93
N SER A 612 -23.78 -11.91 -1.05
CA SER A 612 -25.22 -11.89 -0.74
C SER A 612 -25.52 -12.18 0.73
N ALA A 613 -24.65 -12.93 1.41
CA ALA A 613 -24.75 -13.35 2.81
C ALA A 613 -23.53 -12.92 3.65
N PRO A 614 -23.62 -12.82 4.99
CA PRO A 614 -22.50 -12.47 5.87
C PRO A 614 -21.40 -13.55 5.87
N ARG A 615 -20.12 -13.18 6.05
CA ARG A 615 -19.03 -14.17 6.13
C ARG A 615 -19.20 -15.03 7.39
N ARG A 616 -19.31 -16.35 7.22
CA ARG A 616 -19.41 -17.31 8.32
C ARG A 616 -18.27 -17.12 9.32
N GLN A 617 -18.59 -17.21 10.62
CA GLN A 617 -17.64 -17.13 11.73
C GLN A 617 -16.80 -15.83 11.77
N THR A 618 -17.45 -14.69 11.48
CA THR A 618 -16.86 -13.35 11.64
C THR A 618 -17.85 -12.36 12.24
N ALA A 619 -17.35 -11.24 12.76
CA ALA A 619 -18.16 -10.08 13.13
C ALA A 619 -18.51 -9.17 11.93
N ALA A 620 -18.31 -9.62 10.69
CA ALA A 620 -18.36 -8.75 9.51
C ALA A 620 -19.78 -8.27 9.17
N SER A 621 -19.95 -6.95 9.13
CA SER A 621 -21.23 -6.33 8.78
C SER A 621 -21.45 -6.32 7.27
N LEU A 622 -22.30 -7.24 6.78
CA LEU A 622 -22.67 -7.34 5.37
C LEU A 622 -23.26 -6.03 4.81
N GLU A 623 -24.01 -5.30 5.63
CA GLU A 623 -24.62 -4.03 5.23
C GLU A 623 -23.55 -2.96 5.01
N PHE A 624 -22.63 -2.79 5.98
CA PHE A 624 -21.46 -1.92 5.81
C PHE A 624 -20.64 -2.32 4.57
N PHE A 625 -20.33 -3.60 4.42
CA PHE A 625 -19.48 -4.10 3.33
C PHE A 625 -20.10 -3.81 1.95
N LYS A 626 -21.41 -4.00 1.79
CA LYS A 626 -22.14 -3.61 0.57
C LYS A 626 -22.08 -2.10 0.31
N CYS A 627 -22.33 -1.27 1.33
CA CYS A 627 -22.27 0.19 1.20
C CYS A 627 -20.87 0.67 0.82
N ALA A 628 -19.83 0.11 1.44
CA ALA A 628 -18.43 0.41 1.15
C ALA A 628 -18.02 -0.02 -0.28
N ILE A 629 -18.48 -1.18 -0.77
CA ILE A 629 -18.19 -1.64 -2.14
C ILE A 629 -18.84 -0.72 -3.18
N GLN A 630 -20.08 -0.29 -2.94
CA GLN A 630 -20.78 0.66 -3.79
C GLN A 630 -20.05 2.00 -3.85
N HIS A 631 -19.61 2.52 -2.69
CA HIS A 631 -18.75 3.71 -2.62
C HIS A 631 -17.44 3.53 -3.37
N ALA A 632 -16.72 2.42 -3.17
CA ALA A 632 -15.46 2.13 -3.85
C ALA A 632 -15.61 2.10 -5.39
N ARG A 633 -16.74 1.58 -5.89
CA ARG A 633 -17.10 1.65 -7.33
C ARG A 633 -17.33 3.08 -7.81
N LEU A 634 -18.01 3.93 -7.03
CA LEU A 634 -18.16 5.36 -7.35
C LEU A 634 -16.82 6.09 -7.33
N SER A 635 -15.97 5.83 -6.33
CA SER A 635 -14.62 6.39 -6.24
C SER A 635 -13.74 5.99 -7.45
N SER A 636 -13.79 4.72 -7.87
CA SER A 636 -13.16 4.24 -9.11
C SER A 636 -13.65 5.01 -10.34
N LEU A 637 -14.97 5.25 -10.44
CA LEU A 637 -15.57 6.00 -11.54
C LEU A 637 -15.14 7.48 -11.55
N VAL A 638 -15.09 8.13 -10.38
CA VAL A 638 -14.58 9.49 -10.18
C VAL A 638 -13.13 9.59 -10.67
N THR A 639 -12.25 8.70 -10.21
CA THR A 639 -10.84 8.67 -10.63
C THR A 639 -10.70 8.49 -12.14
N ARG A 640 -11.42 7.53 -12.75
CA ARG A 640 -11.38 7.30 -14.20
C ARG A 640 -11.89 8.50 -15.01
N LYS A 641 -13.01 9.11 -14.60
CA LYS A 641 -13.71 10.14 -15.37
C LYS A 641 -13.24 11.59 -15.14
N LEU A 642 -12.61 11.90 -14.00
CA LEU A 642 -12.14 13.26 -13.68
C LEU A 642 -10.62 13.38 -13.59
N TYR A 643 -9.91 12.33 -13.14
CA TYR A 643 -8.50 12.42 -12.76
C TYR A 643 -7.54 11.58 -13.60
N SER A 644 -8.03 10.69 -14.47
CA SER A 644 -7.17 9.99 -15.43
C SER A 644 -6.46 10.99 -16.37
N PRO A 645 -5.27 10.67 -16.89
CA PRO A 645 -4.57 11.54 -17.84
C PRO A 645 -5.43 11.93 -19.05
N ARG A 646 -6.31 11.04 -19.49
CA ARG A 646 -7.32 11.32 -20.53
C ARG A 646 -8.34 12.35 -20.05
N ALA A 647 -8.95 12.15 -18.88
CA ALA A 647 -9.94 13.07 -18.31
C ALA A 647 -9.38 14.50 -18.09
N LEU A 648 -8.12 14.62 -17.69
CA LEU A 648 -7.49 15.93 -17.48
C LEU A 648 -7.24 16.72 -18.79
N THR A 649 -7.27 16.06 -19.95
CA THR A 649 -7.21 16.70 -21.28
C THR A 649 -8.58 17.10 -21.86
N VAL A 650 -9.68 16.62 -21.25
CA VAL A 650 -11.04 16.93 -21.70
C VAL A 650 -11.37 18.41 -21.45
N PRO A 651 -12.09 19.10 -22.37
CA PRO A 651 -12.50 20.49 -22.21
C PRO A 651 -13.28 20.75 -20.92
N MET A 652 -13.13 21.96 -20.37
CA MET A 652 -13.77 22.35 -19.11
C MET A 652 -15.30 22.16 -19.12
N THR A 653 -15.96 22.44 -20.25
CA THR A 653 -17.42 22.26 -20.41
C THR A 653 -17.88 20.80 -20.27
N GLU A 654 -17.12 19.85 -20.81
CA GLU A 654 -17.42 18.42 -20.68
C GLU A 654 -17.07 17.92 -19.27
N ARG A 655 -15.97 18.41 -18.69
CA ARG A 655 -15.60 18.12 -17.28
C ARG A 655 -16.68 18.57 -16.30
N LEU A 656 -17.24 19.78 -16.49
CA LEU A 656 -18.36 20.30 -15.70
C LEU A 656 -19.59 19.39 -15.78
N ASN A 657 -19.95 18.89 -16.96
CA ASN A 657 -21.06 17.94 -17.10
C ASN A 657 -20.77 16.62 -16.36
N VAL A 658 -19.53 16.12 -16.43
CA VAL A 658 -19.10 14.91 -15.72
C VAL A 658 -19.11 15.10 -14.20
N THR A 659 -18.70 16.27 -13.70
CA THR A 659 -18.80 16.64 -12.28
C THR A 659 -20.26 16.62 -11.80
N SER A 660 -21.20 17.22 -12.55
CA SER A 660 -22.64 17.17 -12.19
C SER A 660 -23.22 15.76 -12.21
N GLU A 661 -22.84 14.94 -13.19
CA GLU A 661 -23.27 13.53 -13.27
C GLU A 661 -22.77 12.71 -12.06
N LEU A 662 -21.52 12.91 -11.66
CA LEU A 662 -20.94 12.20 -10.52
C LEU A 662 -21.47 12.70 -9.18
N ASP A 663 -21.74 14.01 -9.02
CA ASP A 663 -22.44 14.56 -7.86
C ASP A 663 -23.82 13.89 -7.70
N ASN A 664 -24.64 13.87 -8.75
CA ASN A 664 -25.93 13.17 -8.73
C ASN A 664 -25.81 11.70 -8.28
N GLN A 665 -24.80 10.97 -8.75
CA GLN A 665 -24.60 9.56 -8.36
C GLN A 665 -24.16 9.39 -6.89
N ILE A 666 -23.29 10.25 -6.35
CA ILE A 666 -22.88 10.16 -4.95
C ILE A 666 -24.00 10.62 -3.99
N GLN A 667 -24.82 11.61 -4.39
CA GLN A 667 -26.01 12.03 -3.64
C GLN A 667 -27.08 10.92 -3.63
N GLN A 668 -27.30 10.23 -4.76
CA GLN A 668 -28.21 9.10 -4.84
C GLN A 668 -27.76 7.93 -3.96
N TRP A 669 -26.47 7.58 -3.99
CA TRP A 669 -25.91 6.56 -3.10
C TRP A 669 -26.10 6.95 -1.62
N TRP A 670 -25.78 8.19 -1.25
CA TRP A 670 -25.99 8.70 0.11
C TRP A 670 -27.45 8.60 0.54
N ALA A 671 -28.41 9.02 -0.30
CA ALA A 671 -29.84 8.94 -0.02
C ALA A 671 -30.34 7.49 0.20
N GLN A 672 -29.73 6.52 -0.48
CA GLN A 672 -30.04 5.08 -0.36
C GLN A 672 -29.42 4.41 0.88
N LEU A 673 -28.47 5.06 1.56
CA LEU A 673 -27.84 4.46 2.74
C LEU A 673 -28.83 4.22 3.89
N PRO A 674 -28.66 3.13 4.66
CA PRO A 674 -29.36 2.94 5.92
C PRO A 674 -29.23 4.14 6.87
N ALA A 675 -30.29 4.44 7.62
CA ALA A 675 -30.30 5.59 8.54
C ALA A 675 -29.23 5.49 9.64
N THR A 676 -28.77 4.27 9.96
CA THR A 676 -27.67 3.98 10.87
C THR A 676 -26.35 4.64 10.47
N PHE A 677 -26.05 4.75 9.16
CA PHE A 677 -24.83 5.39 8.65
C PHE A 677 -24.98 6.89 8.38
N ARG A 678 -26.22 7.38 8.15
CA ARG A 678 -26.50 8.80 7.88
C ARG A 678 -26.72 9.64 9.15
N ASN A 679 -27.32 9.06 10.17
CA ASN A 679 -27.66 9.79 11.39
C ASN A 679 -26.41 10.09 12.23
N ARG A 680 -26.43 11.19 12.98
CA ARG A 680 -25.35 11.59 13.90
C ARG A 680 -24.99 10.42 14.84
N PRO A 681 -23.70 10.10 15.05
CA PRO A 681 -23.31 9.00 15.91
C PRO A 681 -23.68 9.37 17.35
N THR A 682 -24.37 8.45 18.02
CA THR A 682 -24.72 8.59 19.43
C THR A 682 -24.54 7.26 20.15
N PRO A 683 -24.25 7.26 21.46
CA PRO A 683 -24.21 6.01 22.24
C PRO A 683 -25.53 5.23 22.21
N LYS A 684 -26.66 5.90 21.91
CA LYS A 684 -27.94 5.22 21.69
C LYS A 684 -27.95 4.46 20.35
N LEU A 685 -27.55 5.12 19.26
CA LEU A 685 -27.53 4.53 17.91
C LEU A 685 -26.68 3.25 17.86
N PHE A 686 -25.48 3.24 18.45
CA PHE A 686 -24.63 2.05 18.47
C PHE A 686 -25.16 0.92 19.38
N ARG A 687 -25.81 1.26 20.50
CA ARG A 687 -26.48 0.24 21.35
C ARG A 687 -27.68 -0.41 20.66
N GLU A 688 -28.39 0.34 19.81
CA GLU A 688 -29.53 -0.17 19.04
C GLU A 688 -29.07 -0.93 17.77
N ASN A 689 -27.83 -0.72 17.31
CA ASN A 689 -27.27 -1.30 16.09
C ASN A 689 -25.87 -1.88 16.36
N PRO A 690 -25.74 -2.98 17.13
CA PRO A 690 -24.44 -3.52 17.57
C PRO A 690 -23.56 -4.07 16.43
N HIS A 691 -24.11 -4.19 15.22
CA HIS A 691 -23.38 -4.56 13.99
C HIS A 691 -22.76 -3.36 13.26
N VAL A 692 -22.92 -2.15 13.81
CA VAL A 692 -22.32 -0.91 13.29
C VAL A 692 -21.53 -0.26 14.43
N ASP A 693 -20.29 0.10 14.15
CA ASP A 693 -19.42 0.80 15.10
C ASP A 693 -19.03 2.21 14.62
N GLN A 694 -18.32 2.94 15.50
CA GLN A 694 -17.85 4.29 15.23
C GLN A 694 -16.88 4.35 14.04
N THR A 695 -16.03 3.35 13.83
CA THR A 695 -15.02 3.33 12.74
C THR A 695 -15.70 3.10 11.39
N GLN A 696 -16.62 2.14 11.30
CA GLN A 696 -17.46 1.89 10.13
C GLN A 696 -18.34 3.11 9.79
N TRP A 697 -18.97 3.72 10.80
CA TRP A 697 -19.76 4.94 10.63
C TRP A 697 -18.89 6.09 10.10
N SER A 698 -17.70 6.28 10.69
CA SER A 698 -16.75 7.32 10.31
C SER A 698 -16.20 7.10 8.90
N TYR A 699 -15.91 5.85 8.53
CA TYR A 699 -15.53 5.48 7.16
C TYR A 699 -16.56 5.96 6.15
N ILE A 700 -17.85 5.61 6.31
CA ILE A 700 -18.90 6.00 5.35
C ILE A 700 -19.05 7.52 5.23
N ASN A 701 -19.00 8.24 6.36
CA ASN A 701 -19.17 9.70 6.38
C ASN A 701 -17.96 10.45 5.77
N LEU A 702 -16.74 10.03 6.11
CA LEU A 702 -15.52 10.59 5.53
C LEU A 702 -15.37 10.24 4.05
N ALA A 703 -15.71 9.00 3.67
CA ALA A 703 -15.78 8.56 2.28
C ALA A 703 -16.75 9.42 1.45
N TYR A 704 -17.96 9.68 1.96
CA TYR A 704 -18.94 10.54 1.31
C TYR A 704 -18.41 11.96 1.07
N HIS A 705 -18.04 12.66 2.15
CA HIS A 705 -17.60 14.05 2.08
C HIS A 705 -16.28 14.21 1.31
N GLY A 706 -15.34 13.28 1.47
CA GLY A 706 -14.09 13.28 0.71
C GLY A 706 -14.31 13.03 -0.79
N THR A 707 -15.29 12.22 -1.16
CA THR A 707 -15.65 11.99 -2.57
C THR A 707 -16.35 13.20 -3.18
N LEU A 708 -17.20 13.91 -2.43
CA LEU A 708 -17.73 15.22 -2.84
C LEU A 708 -16.59 16.22 -3.09
N CYS A 709 -15.63 16.34 -2.17
CA CYS A 709 -14.43 17.15 -2.39
C CYS A 709 -13.70 16.73 -3.68
N ALA A 710 -13.46 15.43 -3.88
CA ALA A 710 -12.82 14.93 -5.10
C ALA A 710 -13.62 15.23 -6.38
N ILE A 711 -14.95 15.14 -6.38
CA ILE A 711 -15.79 15.41 -7.57
C ILE A 711 -15.70 16.87 -8.01
N HIS A 712 -15.60 17.81 -7.07
CA HIS A 712 -15.65 19.25 -7.32
C HIS A 712 -14.27 19.93 -7.35
N ASN A 713 -13.24 19.41 -6.66
CA ASN A 713 -11.90 20.03 -6.61
C ASN A 713 -11.23 20.16 -8.00
N VAL A 714 -11.55 19.25 -8.93
CA VAL A 714 -11.07 19.25 -10.32
C VAL A 714 -11.50 20.49 -11.14
N ILE A 715 -12.41 21.30 -10.62
CA ILE A 715 -12.85 22.59 -11.20
C ILE A 715 -12.75 23.79 -10.24
N THR A 716 -12.74 23.58 -8.91
CA THR A 716 -12.67 24.69 -7.93
C THR A 716 -11.25 25.13 -7.60
N TYR A 717 -10.22 24.29 -7.80
CA TYR A 717 -8.83 24.68 -7.54
C TYR A 717 -8.39 25.87 -8.42
N PRO A 718 -7.85 26.96 -7.84
CA PRO A 718 -7.60 28.21 -8.57
C PRO A 718 -6.70 28.06 -9.80
N TRP A 719 -5.61 27.30 -9.66
CA TRP A 719 -4.63 27.05 -10.73
C TRP A 719 -5.17 26.24 -11.91
N VAL A 720 -6.35 25.60 -11.77
CA VAL A 720 -7.02 24.87 -12.87
C VAL A 720 -7.85 25.83 -13.75
N GLN A 721 -8.23 27.00 -13.24
CA GLN A 721 -9.17 27.92 -13.90
C GLN A 721 -8.52 28.88 -14.91
N SER A 722 -7.17 28.99 -14.91
CA SER A 722 -6.38 30.06 -15.56
C SER A 722 -6.37 30.11 -17.10
N LYS A 723 -7.16 29.29 -17.82
CA LYS A 723 -7.05 29.11 -19.29
C LYS A 723 -8.40 29.10 -20.03
N SER A 724 -9.33 30.02 -19.75
CA SER A 724 -10.71 30.03 -20.32
C SER A 724 -11.24 31.38 -20.87
N ASN A 725 -11.80 31.37 -22.09
CA ASN A 725 -12.34 32.55 -22.80
C ASN A 725 -13.64 33.15 -22.21
N LEU A 726 -13.91 34.42 -22.55
CA LEU A 726 -14.86 35.32 -21.86
C LEU A 726 -16.38 34.99 -21.95
N PHE A 727 -16.90 34.51 -23.09
CA PHE A 727 -18.37 34.41 -23.27
C PHE A 727 -19.03 33.11 -22.78
N GLN A 728 -18.27 32.03 -22.58
CA GLN A 728 -18.78 30.80 -21.94
C GLN A 728 -18.84 30.91 -20.40
N GLN A 729 -18.47 32.07 -19.84
CA GLN A 729 -18.15 32.18 -18.42
C GLN A 729 -19.35 32.14 -17.48
N GLN A 730 -20.55 32.63 -17.82
CA GLN A 730 -21.57 32.81 -16.78
C GLN A 730 -22.10 31.49 -16.19
N LYS A 731 -22.58 30.56 -17.03
CA LYS A 731 -23.04 29.23 -16.56
C LYS A 731 -21.90 28.47 -15.85
N MET A 732 -20.68 28.60 -16.36
CA MET A 732 -19.48 28.01 -15.76
C MET A 732 -19.15 28.60 -14.39
N ARG A 733 -19.21 29.93 -14.24
CA ARG A 733 -19.02 30.65 -12.96
C ARG A 733 -20.04 30.19 -11.92
N THR A 734 -21.33 30.15 -12.27
CA THR A 734 -22.39 29.68 -11.37
C THR A 734 -22.17 28.23 -10.91
N GLN A 735 -21.75 27.34 -11.82
CA GLN A 735 -21.46 25.95 -11.45
C GLN A 735 -20.18 25.81 -10.59
N ILE A 736 -19.14 26.61 -10.86
CA ILE A 736 -17.93 26.66 -10.04
C ILE A 736 -18.25 27.20 -8.65
N GLU A 737 -19.07 28.25 -8.53
CA GLU A 737 -19.52 28.82 -7.26
C GLU A 737 -20.32 27.81 -6.43
N GLN A 738 -21.28 27.11 -7.05
CA GLN A 738 -22.01 26.01 -6.42
C GLN A 738 -21.06 24.89 -5.97
N SER A 739 -20.07 24.54 -6.80
CA SER A 739 -19.06 23.52 -6.48
C SER A 739 -18.17 23.94 -5.31
N SER A 740 -17.73 25.20 -5.23
CA SER A 740 -16.99 25.75 -4.09
C SER A 740 -17.80 25.66 -2.80
N ARG A 741 -19.11 25.97 -2.85
CA ARG A 741 -20.01 25.82 -1.69
C ARG A 741 -20.14 24.36 -1.25
N ILE A 742 -20.23 23.40 -2.18
CA ILE A 742 -20.26 21.96 -1.87
C ILE A 742 -18.95 21.53 -1.21
N VAL A 743 -17.80 21.90 -1.78
CA VAL A 743 -16.46 21.60 -1.22
C VAL A 743 -16.28 22.18 0.17
N ALA A 744 -16.67 23.44 0.40
CA ALA A 744 -16.60 24.09 1.70
C ALA A 744 -17.47 23.34 2.73
N ASN A 745 -18.71 23.03 2.41
CA ASN A 745 -19.62 22.31 3.32
C ASN A 745 -19.14 20.88 3.63
N ALA A 746 -18.69 20.13 2.63
CA ALA A 746 -18.12 18.79 2.84
C ALA A 746 -16.85 18.85 3.72
N SER A 747 -16.02 19.88 3.52
CA SER A 747 -14.80 20.09 4.33
C SER A 747 -15.12 20.48 5.78
N ARG A 748 -16.15 21.31 6.02
CA ARG A 748 -16.66 21.61 7.37
C ARG A 748 -17.14 20.36 8.09
N SER A 749 -17.86 19.47 7.40
CA SER A 749 -18.27 18.18 7.97
C SER A 749 -17.06 17.35 8.40
N ILE A 750 -16.05 17.17 7.52
CA ILE A 750 -14.84 16.40 7.84
C ILE A 750 -14.07 17.02 9.03
N ALA A 751 -13.90 18.36 9.03
CA ALA A 751 -13.25 19.07 10.14
C ALA A 751 -14.00 18.88 11.47
N SER A 752 -15.33 18.90 11.44
CA SER A 752 -16.18 18.64 12.62
C SER A 752 -16.13 17.18 13.10
N LEU A 753 -16.00 16.22 12.18
CA LEU A 753 -15.81 14.81 12.53
C LEU A 753 -14.45 14.54 13.18
N THR A 754 -13.41 15.28 12.75
CA THR A 754 -12.04 15.15 13.29
C THR A 754 -11.96 15.40 14.81
N GLN A 755 -12.90 16.18 15.36
CA GLN A 755 -13.03 16.41 16.82
C GLN A 755 -13.37 15.14 17.62
N GLN A 756 -14.02 14.16 16.98
CA GLN A 756 -14.52 12.95 17.63
C GLN A 756 -13.48 11.81 17.64
N PHE A 757 -12.30 12.03 17.04
CA PHE A 757 -11.28 11.00 16.88
C PHE A 757 -10.12 11.20 17.85
N GLU A 758 -9.91 10.20 18.69
CA GLU A 758 -8.69 10.04 19.45
C GLU A 758 -7.57 9.53 18.54
N VAL A 759 -6.38 10.09 18.70
CA VAL A 759 -5.18 9.70 17.95
C VAL A 759 -4.39 8.74 18.86
N THR A 760 -4.38 7.47 18.51
CA THR A 760 -3.77 6.38 19.27
C THR A 760 -2.73 5.63 18.42
N PRO A 761 -1.90 4.74 19.01
CA PRO A 761 -1.06 3.83 18.23
C PRO A 761 -1.82 2.93 17.25
N ALA A 762 -3.15 2.83 17.32
CA ALA A 762 -3.99 2.02 16.43
C ALA A 762 -4.78 2.84 15.38
N SER A 763 -4.66 4.18 15.35
CA SER A 763 -5.39 5.00 14.39
C SER A 763 -4.94 4.76 12.93
N HIS A 764 -5.90 4.65 12.02
CA HIS A 764 -5.64 4.61 10.57
C HIS A 764 -5.28 5.99 10.00
N VAL A 765 -4.41 6.02 8.99
CA VAL A 765 -3.94 7.27 8.36
C VAL A 765 -5.05 7.95 7.56
N TRP A 766 -5.97 7.19 6.95
CA TRP A 766 -7.14 7.79 6.29
C TRP A 766 -7.96 8.67 7.24
N GLN A 767 -8.18 8.21 8.48
CA GLN A 767 -9.00 8.87 9.49
C GLN A 767 -8.24 9.98 10.23
N ALA A 768 -7.02 9.70 10.69
CA ALA A 768 -6.25 10.60 11.55
C ALA A 768 -5.55 11.74 10.79
N PHE A 769 -5.28 11.57 9.48
CA PHE A 769 -4.47 12.49 8.71
C PHE A 769 -5.07 12.88 7.35
N TYR A 770 -5.38 11.92 6.47
CA TYR A 770 -5.75 12.22 5.08
C TYR A 770 -7.03 13.06 4.93
N TYR A 771 -8.17 12.59 5.45
CA TYR A 771 -9.40 13.37 5.33
C TYR A 771 -9.29 14.72 6.07
N PRO A 772 -8.75 14.80 7.31
CA PRO A 772 -8.44 16.06 7.96
C PRO A 772 -7.59 17.03 7.11
N ILE A 773 -6.48 16.58 6.51
CA ILE A 773 -5.61 17.51 5.75
C ILE A 773 -6.26 17.97 4.44
N VAL A 774 -7.03 17.11 3.77
CA VAL A 774 -7.82 17.49 2.58
C VAL A 774 -8.87 18.55 2.93
N SER A 775 -9.60 18.38 4.04
CA SER A 775 -10.59 19.38 4.45
C SER A 775 -9.95 20.70 4.86
N HIS A 776 -8.80 20.63 5.53
CA HIS A 776 -8.03 21.80 5.94
C HIS A 776 -7.49 22.60 4.74
N ILE A 777 -6.92 21.92 3.73
CA ILE A 777 -6.49 22.53 2.46
C ILE A 777 -7.67 23.19 1.75
N ASN A 778 -8.83 22.52 1.68
CA ASN A 778 -10.01 23.08 1.02
C ASN A 778 -10.52 24.35 1.73
N LEU A 779 -10.61 24.35 3.06
CA LEU A 779 -11.03 25.54 3.83
C LEU A 779 -10.02 26.69 3.67
N PHE A 780 -8.72 26.39 3.73
CA PHE A 780 -7.64 27.36 3.47
C PHE A 780 -7.80 28.06 2.12
N LEU A 781 -8.01 27.29 1.05
CA LEU A 781 -8.18 27.84 -0.31
C LEU A 781 -9.44 28.70 -0.43
N GLN A 782 -10.55 28.33 0.23
CA GLN A 782 -11.77 29.15 0.25
C GLN A 782 -11.54 30.49 0.98
N ILE A 783 -10.85 30.48 2.12
CA ILE A 783 -10.48 31.71 2.84
C ILE A 783 -9.58 32.59 1.97
N LEU A 784 -8.58 32.04 1.27
CA LEU A 784 -7.74 32.85 0.37
C LEU A 784 -8.49 33.35 -0.88
N GLN A 785 -9.52 32.64 -1.35
CA GLN A 785 -10.38 33.11 -2.44
C GLN A 785 -11.20 34.34 -2.00
N ASP A 786 -11.90 34.26 -0.86
CA ASP A 786 -12.64 35.38 -0.25
C ASP A 786 -12.40 35.53 1.27
N PRO A 787 -11.36 36.27 1.68
CA PRO A 787 -11.07 36.49 3.10
C PRO A 787 -12.11 37.38 3.82
N ARG A 788 -13.03 38.01 3.08
CA ARG A 788 -14.12 38.84 3.63
C ARG A 788 -15.45 38.08 3.76
N SER A 789 -15.48 36.80 3.37
CA SER A 789 -16.63 35.93 3.55
C SER A 789 -17.10 35.92 5.01
N GLN A 790 -18.40 35.94 5.23
CA GLN A 790 -19.01 35.80 6.56
C GLN A 790 -18.64 34.47 7.25
N SER A 791 -18.23 33.45 6.47
CA SER A 791 -17.79 32.16 7.02
C SER A 791 -16.31 32.12 7.39
N ALA A 792 -15.47 33.08 6.96
CA ALA A 792 -14.01 32.94 7.01
C ALA A 792 -13.46 32.71 8.42
N GLU A 793 -14.02 33.37 9.44
CA GLU A 793 -13.65 33.17 10.86
C GLU A 793 -14.07 31.81 11.39
N ALA A 794 -15.25 31.30 11.00
CA ALA A 794 -15.73 29.98 11.40
C ALA A 794 -14.93 28.87 10.71
N ASP A 795 -14.55 29.10 9.45
CA ASP A 795 -13.68 28.20 8.67
C ASP A 795 -12.27 28.16 9.26
N LEU A 796 -11.73 29.32 9.68
CA LEU A 796 -10.46 29.40 10.41
C LEU A 796 -10.52 28.65 11.75
N ALA A 797 -11.58 28.82 12.53
CA ALA A 797 -11.73 28.09 13.81
C ALA A 797 -11.78 26.56 13.60
N LEU A 798 -12.43 26.10 12.52
CA LEU A 798 -12.41 24.68 12.13
C LEU A 798 -11.02 24.23 11.65
N MET A 799 -10.29 25.08 10.94
CA MET A 799 -8.90 24.82 10.57
C MET A 799 -7.98 24.70 11.80
N GLU A 800 -8.12 25.56 12.80
CA GLU A 800 -7.37 25.49 14.07
C GLU A 800 -7.64 24.19 14.81
N VAL A 801 -8.90 23.74 14.85
CA VAL A 801 -9.29 22.44 15.41
C VAL A 801 -8.63 21.27 14.66
N VAL A 802 -8.58 21.31 13.33
CA VAL A 802 -7.92 20.26 12.54
C VAL A 802 -6.40 20.30 12.75
N ALA A 803 -5.78 21.48 12.75
CA ALA A 803 -4.36 21.65 13.02
C ALA A 803 -3.98 21.15 14.42
N GLY A 804 -4.80 21.45 15.44
CA GLY A 804 -4.66 20.92 16.79
C GLY A 804 -4.83 19.40 16.88
N SER A 805 -5.72 18.82 16.06
CA SER A 805 -5.93 17.37 15.98
C SER A 805 -4.77 16.64 15.28
N ILE A 806 -4.23 17.20 14.20
CA ILE A 806 -2.99 16.71 13.56
C ILE A 806 -1.80 16.87 14.51
N SER A 807 -1.75 17.96 15.30
CA SER A 807 -0.72 18.14 16.34
C SER A 807 -0.81 17.12 17.49
N ARG A 808 -1.95 16.43 17.69
CA ARG A 808 -2.01 15.28 18.62
C ARG A 808 -1.16 14.10 18.15
N ILE A 809 -0.82 14.00 16.86
CA ILE A 809 0.10 12.98 16.34
C ILE A 809 1.51 13.21 16.91
N ASP A 810 2.00 14.46 16.91
CA ASP A 810 3.29 14.86 17.51
C ASP A 810 3.32 14.50 19.01
N VAL A 811 2.27 14.88 19.75
CA VAL A 811 2.14 14.57 21.18
C VAL A 811 2.10 13.06 21.46
N ALA A 812 1.28 12.30 20.72
CA ALA A 812 1.15 10.86 20.88
C ALA A 812 2.47 10.14 20.56
N THR A 813 3.16 10.57 19.51
CA THR A 813 4.46 10.03 19.07
C THR A 813 5.66 10.60 19.84
N ARG A 814 5.43 11.53 20.79
CA ARG A 814 6.46 12.23 21.58
C ARG A 814 7.52 12.95 20.74
N GLY A 815 7.16 13.43 19.55
CA GLY A 815 8.07 14.12 18.63
C GLY A 815 8.61 13.29 17.46
N ASP A 816 8.30 11.99 17.37
CA ASP A 816 8.78 11.16 16.26
C ASP A 816 8.10 11.52 14.92
N LEU A 817 6.86 12.03 14.93
CA LEU A 817 6.14 12.50 13.74
C LEU A 817 5.65 13.94 13.91
N LYS A 818 6.23 14.89 13.15
CA LYS A 818 5.92 16.32 13.23
C LYS A 818 5.31 16.83 11.94
N PHE A 819 4.14 17.47 12.04
CA PHE A 819 3.41 18.03 10.90
C PHE A 819 3.04 19.51 11.16
N SER A 820 3.94 20.44 10.85
CA SER A 820 3.67 21.88 11.02
C SER A 820 2.65 22.42 10.00
N PHE A 821 2.60 21.82 8.80
CA PHE A 821 1.90 22.34 7.63
C PHE A 821 0.45 22.81 7.89
N ALA A 822 -0.35 22.05 8.65
CA ALA A 822 -1.72 22.45 8.99
C ALA A 822 -1.77 23.71 9.90
N ARG A 823 -0.84 23.83 10.85
CA ARG A 823 -0.73 25.03 11.68
C ARG A 823 -0.26 26.23 10.85
N ASP A 824 0.68 25.99 9.92
CA ASP A 824 1.24 27.02 9.07
C ASP A 824 0.17 27.58 8.10
N LEU A 825 -0.65 26.72 7.49
CA LEU A 825 -1.83 27.10 6.70
C LEU A 825 -2.87 27.91 7.51
N ALA A 826 -3.18 27.51 8.75
CA ALA A 826 -4.08 28.26 9.62
C ALA A 826 -3.52 29.66 9.97
N ASN A 827 -2.21 29.79 10.15
CA ASN A 827 -1.57 31.09 10.39
C ASN A 827 -1.66 32.00 9.16
N ILE A 828 -1.39 31.47 7.96
CA ILE A 828 -1.51 32.22 6.71
C ILE A 828 -2.97 32.67 6.47
N ALA A 829 -3.95 31.80 6.71
CA ALA A 829 -5.38 32.14 6.63
C ALA A 829 -5.77 33.26 7.60
N ARG A 830 -5.32 33.19 8.87
CA ARG A 830 -5.57 34.23 9.87
C ARG A 830 -4.98 35.58 9.44
N ASN A 831 -3.76 35.59 8.93
CA ASN A 831 -3.11 36.80 8.42
C ASN A 831 -3.88 37.41 7.24
N ALA A 832 -4.36 36.58 6.31
CA ALA A 832 -5.19 37.05 5.18
C ALA A 832 -6.52 37.66 5.64
N ILE A 833 -7.20 37.06 6.64
CA ILE A 833 -8.43 37.62 7.22
C ILE A 833 -8.16 38.96 7.92
N HIS A 834 -7.06 39.09 8.68
CA HIS A 834 -6.69 40.37 9.29
C HIS A 834 -6.38 41.45 8.24
N ALA A 835 -5.53 41.14 7.26
CA ALA A 835 -5.18 42.07 6.18
C ALA A 835 -6.40 42.54 5.38
N ALA A 836 -7.41 41.68 5.21
CA ALA A 836 -8.65 42.01 4.52
C ALA A 836 -9.60 42.92 5.32
N LYS A 837 -9.48 42.96 6.66
CA LYS A 837 -10.28 43.84 7.53
C LYS A 837 -9.77 45.28 7.58
N ASP A 838 -8.48 45.50 7.34
CA ASP A 838 -7.90 46.84 7.33
C ASP A 838 -8.38 47.64 6.10
N PRO A 839 -9.16 48.73 6.28
CA PRO A 839 -9.75 49.47 5.14
C PRO A 839 -8.74 50.32 4.35
N ILE A 840 -7.47 50.36 4.81
CA ILE A 840 -6.35 51.08 4.19
C ILE A 840 -5.40 50.10 3.47
N SER A 841 -5.62 48.78 3.62
CA SER A 841 -4.72 47.75 3.13
C SER A 841 -5.08 47.30 1.71
N ASP A 842 -4.30 47.76 0.72
CA ASP A 842 -4.23 47.17 -0.62
C ASP A 842 -3.39 45.86 -0.64
N ALA A 843 -3.02 45.29 0.52
CA ALA A 843 -2.07 44.17 0.62
C ALA A 843 -2.58 42.82 0.10
N LEU A 844 -3.85 42.74 -0.28
CA LEU A 844 -4.41 41.62 -1.04
C LEU A 844 -4.85 42.16 -2.40
N PRO A 845 -4.24 41.70 -3.53
CA PRO A 845 -4.57 42.19 -4.86
C PRO A 845 -6.09 42.20 -5.08
N SER A 846 -6.61 43.41 -5.31
CA SER A 846 -8.04 43.66 -5.37
C SER A 846 -8.68 42.84 -6.50
N LEU A 847 -9.92 42.40 -6.26
CA LEU A 847 -10.76 41.70 -7.22
C LEU A 847 -11.10 42.63 -8.40
N SER A 848 -10.16 42.81 -9.31
CA SER A 848 -10.39 43.39 -10.64
C SER A 848 -11.12 42.38 -11.53
N LEU A 849 -12.37 42.10 -11.18
CA LEU A 849 -13.41 41.78 -12.15
C LEU A 849 -13.69 43.05 -12.99
N HIS A 850 -12.69 43.52 -13.72
CA HIS A 850 -12.81 44.65 -14.64
C HIS A 850 -13.29 44.16 -16.02
N GLY A 851 -14.58 43.85 -16.06
CA GLY A 851 -15.44 44.28 -17.16
C GLY A 851 -16.36 45.36 -16.59
N ASN A 852 -16.26 46.58 -17.12
CA ASN A 852 -16.83 47.79 -16.50
C ASN A 852 -18.34 47.72 -16.16
N GLU A 853 -18.68 48.47 -15.12
CA GLU A 853 -19.88 49.29 -14.94
C GLU A 853 -21.11 48.99 -15.81
N MET A 854 -22.23 48.64 -15.17
CA MET A 854 -23.48 49.41 -15.34
C MET A 854 -24.50 49.12 -14.22
N SER A 855 -25.19 50.20 -13.82
CA SER A 855 -26.41 50.23 -12.99
C SER A 855 -26.41 49.52 -11.62
N HIS A 856 -26.18 50.32 -10.58
CA HIS A 856 -27.12 50.37 -9.46
C HIS A 856 -28.56 50.63 -9.97
N ASP A 857 -29.55 50.29 -9.15
CA ASP A 857 -31.00 50.44 -9.36
C ASP A 857 -31.68 49.44 -10.30
N ALA A 858 -32.17 48.33 -9.73
CA ALA A 858 -33.55 47.86 -9.97
C ALA A 858 -34.05 46.86 -8.90
N PHE A 859 -35.32 47.01 -8.49
CA PHE A 859 -36.18 46.04 -7.79
C PHE A 859 -35.88 45.62 -6.33
N CYS A 860 -36.23 46.53 -5.42
CA CYS A 860 -37.09 46.16 -4.29
C CYS A 860 -38.57 46.24 -4.71
N THR A 861 -39.28 45.12 -4.91
CA THR A 861 -40.77 45.03 -4.78
C THR A 861 -41.27 43.60 -4.61
N ASN A 862 -41.96 43.36 -3.49
CA ASN A 862 -43.11 42.46 -3.23
C ASN A 862 -43.34 41.16 -4.06
N SER A 863 -43.23 40.04 -3.32
CA SER A 863 -44.24 38.97 -3.10
C SER A 863 -44.85 38.13 -4.23
N SER A 864 -45.18 36.90 -3.80
CA SER A 864 -46.16 35.93 -4.32
C SER A 864 -45.81 35.13 -5.59
N ASP A 865 -46.01 33.82 -5.45
CA ASP A 865 -46.26 32.79 -6.45
C ASP A 865 -45.08 32.28 -7.29
N ILE A 866 -44.50 31.16 -6.84
CA ILE A 866 -44.42 29.88 -7.58
C ILE A 866 -44.17 28.75 -6.56
N GLU A 867 -44.98 27.69 -6.64
CA GLU A 867 -44.94 26.54 -5.74
C GLU A 867 -43.93 25.45 -6.17
N ASP A 868 -43.48 24.70 -5.17
CA ASP A 868 -43.08 23.29 -5.18
C ASP A 868 -42.03 22.74 -6.18
N SER A 869 -40.82 22.49 -5.67
CA SER A 869 -40.01 21.34 -6.09
C SER A 869 -38.92 20.97 -5.07
N GLY A 870 -39.33 20.33 -3.97
CA GLY A 870 -38.59 19.20 -3.36
C GLY A 870 -37.16 19.40 -2.82
N LEU A 871 -36.64 20.62 -2.69
CA LEU A 871 -35.37 20.89 -2.00
C LEU A 871 -35.61 21.01 -0.48
N LEU A 872 -35.21 19.98 0.28
CA LEU A 872 -35.25 20.02 1.74
C LEU A 872 -34.37 21.16 2.26
N SER A 873 -35.02 22.11 2.94
CA SER A 873 -34.38 23.25 3.58
C SER A 873 -33.45 22.81 4.70
N TRP A 874 -32.17 23.18 4.58
CA TRP A 874 -31.25 23.17 5.72
C TRP A 874 -31.55 24.40 6.57
N GLU A 875 -32.59 24.32 7.40
CA GLU A 875 -32.86 25.34 8.40
C GLU A 875 -31.73 25.40 9.42
N SER A 876 -31.22 26.62 9.63
CA SER A 876 -30.17 26.93 10.58
C SER A 876 -30.71 26.99 12.02
N SER A 877 -30.82 25.85 12.69
CA SER A 877 -30.98 25.78 14.15
C SER A 877 -30.43 24.47 14.72
N GLU A 878 -29.97 24.50 15.99
CA GLU A 878 -29.36 23.38 16.74
C GLU A 878 -27.90 22.97 16.42
N TRP A 879 -27.04 23.95 16.08
CA TRP A 879 -25.63 23.95 16.52
C TRP A 879 -25.41 25.01 17.61
N ALA A 880 -26.27 25.01 18.63
CA ALA A 880 -26.19 25.96 19.73
C ALA A 880 -25.02 25.59 20.67
N PHE A 881 -24.02 26.47 20.75
CA PHE A 881 -22.95 26.37 21.73
C PHE A 881 -23.52 26.49 23.15
N GLN A 882 -23.48 25.40 23.92
CA GLN A 882 -23.59 25.45 25.38
C GLN A 882 -22.23 25.18 26.00
N PHE A 883 -21.52 26.25 26.35
CA PHE A 883 -20.41 26.17 27.30
C PHE A 883 -20.97 25.76 28.68
N PRO A 884 -20.36 24.77 29.37
CA PRO A 884 -20.60 24.59 30.79
C PRO A 884 -20.14 25.86 31.53
N ALA A 885 -21.07 26.55 32.19
CA ALA A 885 -20.72 27.71 32.99
C ALA A 885 -19.86 27.27 34.18
N LEU A 886 -18.57 27.61 34.15
CA LEU A 886 -17.71 27.55 35.32
C LEU A 886 -18.18 28.62 36.31
N GLY A 887 -18.97 28.17 37.29
CA GLY A 887 -19.43 29.03 38.39
C GLY A 887 -18.23 29.55 39.19
N GLY A 888 -18.06 30.86 39.21
CA GLY A 888 -16.98 31.50 39.98
C GLY A 888 -17.19 31.32 41.48
N VAL A 889 -16.08 31.07 42.19
CA VAL A 889 -15.96 31.30 43.64
C VAL A 889 -14.93 32.42 43.82
N GLY A 890 -15.26 33.36 44.71
CA GLY A 890 -14.67 34.70 44.69
C GLY A 890 -13.24 34.81 45.23
N LEU A 891 -12.64 35.96 44.90
CA LEU A 891 -11.49 36.57 45.56
C LEU A 891 -11.65 36.58 47.09
N ILE A 892 -10.59 36.17 47.80
CA ILE A 892 -10.23 36.72 49.12
C ILE A 892 -8.70 36.89 49.11
N ASP A 893 -8.29 38.15 49.27
CA ASP A 893 -6.93 38.72 49.46
C ASP A 893 -5.77 38.28 48.55
#